data_AF-A0A1J4KZ20-F1
#
_entry.id   AF-A0A1J4KZ20-F1
#
_cell.length_a   1.000
_cell.length_b   1.000
_cell.length_c   1.000
_cell.angle_alpha   90.00
_cell.angle_beta   90.00
_cell.angle_gamma   90.00
#
_symmetry.space_group_name_H-M   'P 1'
#
loop_
_entity.id
_entity.type
_entity.pdbx_description
1 polymer ?
#
loop_
_entity_poly.entity_id
_entity_poly.type
_entity_poly.pdbx_seq_one_letter_code
_entity_poly.pdbx_strand_id
1 'polypeptide(L)'
;MQGNKQVPLHEVERLIKSLEAKTRSEKARASEQLARIPVFPSLISSPDQFLHEVVAPILRHFSNNVEVVRENCVKAAQNYAKELGKENLKDILFYMLPPIFERLKDEEVEPAEQIKMMLMKLLLDLIQMVDSETNPNNWNNYADSLTSPLTIAFKSRDPSMKKVGCEVLDTVVTKCNPESLSNLCLTLTKFIIPNCQHSQYEVRRKSLLSLSSLSIASGILDNDDKLLKVLQSMTDDRNSNVKKSLITFCKDILIKHAERKSLYFPILMPLFALASPIVPILPLEVDQTPKQTQITEIANMTFSALNEIGLSVLNEPENAETQENKENNENKENNESNENKEDNESNENKEDNENKENNENNKNNEIKENKENQENNDEFVETERTFVEDYTLNKGIVRIVVEKSSKFMKTLLPMLTDWTEKTRKYAYSVARTYLWIVGGTVQKYVQYLLPVLGNTLRDIRDESDNALQCVSIVSKFVPGKCLCDYLAPRINNEGPKEIVLLITAAAVNGSFEPEELNQILNQCMHVKVYEALDCIEPLVNFVISIIHRSTDFANENAVSLLIFILNLCEKTDALKCFTTAFGRPISDVFAEKMSDLLKSSDKTPQFLTHLMLTAPPESIKANQELACDELSSALDTEDPASKAMIELLISKIADAGGFENLPMTFIQKVLEDMVWCAGKNKIPYRENATYALASMIRSKAINDEILTEHISEILPMILSSLDDSWADVVRIAGSVCLDEFVQRSKNDISEFEKIYPALKERLDDHVLKVRISAAHILSIYLPKCHENESVPEKWNEMFIFIDDDSSEIRQAAADLVRSLASVPQWKESVLRNISEQKNFHPESNELCQKLVSELQ
;
A
#
# COMPACT_ATOMS: atom_id res chain seq x y z
N MET A 1 -6.47 -20.84 73.23
CA MET A 1 -6.80 -22.27 73.36
C MET A 1 -8.16 -22.40 74.02
N GLN A 2 -9.24 -22.36 73.24
CA GLN A 2 -10.54 -22.90 73.65
C GLN A 2 -10.56 -24.34 73.12
N GLY A 3 -10.68 -25.33 74.02
CA GLY A 3 -10.69 -26.73 73.64
C GLY A 3 -11.91 -27.03 72.76
N ASN A 4 -11.66 -27.49 71.53
CA ASN A 4 -12.70 -28.09 70.69
C ASN A 4 -13.26 -29.30 71.44
N LYS A 5 -14.51 -29.21 71.90
CA LYS A 5 -15.24 -30.37 72.43
C LYS A 5 -15.39 -31.38 71.29
N GLN A 6 -14.66 -32.49 71.39
CA GLN A 6 -14.75 -33.62 70.49
C GLN A 6 -16.17 -34.20 70.58
N VAL A 7 -16.89 -34.28 69.45
CA VAL A 7 -18.27 -34.77 69.41
C VAL A 7 -18.28 -36.30 69.58
N PRO A 8 -19.11 -36.87 70.46
CA PRO A 8 -19.15 -38.31 70.67
C PRO A 8 -19.54 -39.09 69.40
N LEU A 9 -18.95 -40.26 69.17
CA LEU A 9 -19.24 -41.11 68.00
C LEU A 9 -20.74 -41.43 67.85
N HIS A 10 -21.43 -41.74 68.95
CA HIS A 10 -22.87 -42.03 68.94
C HIS A 10 -23.73 -40.86 68.41
N GLU A 11 -23.26 -39.62 68.59
CA GLU A 11 -23.95 -38.44 68.09
C GLU A 11 -23.77 -38.31 66.57
N VAL A 12 -22.57 -38.60 66.05
CA VAL A 12 -22.28 -38.66 64.61
C VAL A 12 -23.11 -39.77 63.94
N GLU A 13 -23.14 -40.98 64.52
CA GLU A 13 -23.96 -42.09 64.02
C GLU A 13 -25.45 -41.76 64.01
N ARG A 14 -25.95 -41.06 65.05
CA ARG A 14 -27.35 -40.61 65.11
C ARG A 14 -27.65 -39.62 63.97
N LEU A 15 -26.74 -38.70 63.69
CA LEU A 15 -26.90 -37.74 62.60
C LEU A 15 -26.87 -38.44 61.23
N ILE A 16 -25.98 -39.42 61.04
CA ILE A 16 -25.94 -40.25 59.83
C ILE A 16 -27.26 -40.98 59.62
N LYS A 17 -27.79 -41.66 60.66
CA LYS A 17 -29.11 -42.32 60.60
C LYS A 17 -30.24 -41.33 60.28
N SER A 18 -30.12 -40.08 60.71
CA SER A 18 -31.11 -39.02 60.45
C SER A 18 -31.11 -38.53 58.99
N LEU A 19 -30.09 -38.85 58.19
CA LEU A 19 -30.08 -38.60 56.74
C LEU A 19 -31.07 -39.51 55.98
N GLU A 20 -31.47 -40.63 56.58
CA GLU A 20 -32.48 -41.56 56.08
C GLU A 20 -33.91 -41.23 56.56
N ALA A 21 -34.08 -40.14 57.33
CA ALA A 21 -35.38 -39.74 57.87
C ALA A 21 -36.45 -39.53 56.79
N LYS A 22 -37.73 -39.67 57.13
CA LYS A 22 -38.82 -39.53 56.14
C LYS A 22 -39.05 -38.08 55.71
N THR A 23 -38.75 -37.09 56.57
CA THR A 23 -39.03 -35.68 56.28
C THR A 23 -37.81 -34.95 55.72
N ARG A 24 -38.04 -34.06 54.74
CA ARG A 24 -36.98 -33.25 54.12
C ARG A 24 -36.26 -32.34 55.12
N SER A 25 -36.99 -31.77 56.08
CA SER A 25 -36.45 -30.85 57.10
C SER A 25 -35.48 -31.54 58.06
N GLU A 26 -35.78 -32.78 58.48
CA GLU A 26 -34.91 -33.54 59.36
C GLU A 26 -33.59 -33.91 58.67
N LYS A 27 -33.65 -34.37 57.42
CA LYS A 27 -32.45 -34.67 56.63
C LYS A 27 -31.56 -33.43 56.46
N ALA A 28 -32.14 -32.29 56.13
CA ALA A 28 -31.40 -31.05 55.91
C ALA A 28 -30.73 -30.54 57.20
N ARG A 29 -31.43 -30.62 58.34
CA ARG A 29 -30.85 -30.26 59.65
C ARG A 29 -29.71 -31.19 60.04
N ALA A 30 -29.88 -32.51 59.82
CA ALA A 30 -28.85 -33.49 60.11
C ALA A 30 -27.60 -33.30 59.24
N SER A 31 -27.77 -33.07 57.93
CA SER A 31 -26.65 -32.82 57.02
C SER A 31 -25.92 -31.52 57.35
N GLU A 32 -26.64 -30.45 57.69
CA GLU A 32 -26.04 -29.16 58.08
C GLU A 32 -25.20 -29.30 59.36
N GLN A 33 -25.67 -30.07 60.34
CA GLN A 33 -24.92 -30.35 61.55
C GLN A 33 -23.65 -31.17 61.26
N LEU A 34 -23.75 -32.22 60.44
CA LEU A 34 -22.60 -33.02 60.02
C LEU A 34 -21.54 -32.19 59.28
N ALA A 35 -21.95 -31.25 58.43
CA ALA A 35 -21.02 -30.38 57.70
C ALA A 35 -20.26 -29.38 58.59
N ARG A 36 -20.82 -29.03 59.77
CA ARG A 36 -20.25 -28.02 60.68
C ARG A 36 -19.45 -28.60 61.83
N ILE A 37 -19.74 -29.83 62.24
CA ILE A 37 -19.09 -30.46 63.38
C ILE A 37 -17.69 -30.97 62.95
N PRO A 38 -16.62 -30.68 63.71
CA PRO A 38 -15.32 -31.28 63.47
C PRO A 38 -15.35 -32.74 63.91
N VAL A 39 -15.28 -33.66 62.95
CA VAL A 39 -15.25 -35.10 63.18
C VAL A 39 -13.85 -35.59 62.82
N PHE A 40 -13.09 -35.99 63.82
CA PHE A 40 -11.69 -36.43 63.66
C PHE A 40 -11.60 -37.95 63.53
N PRO A 41 -10.65 -38.48 62.73
CA PRO A 41 -10.41 -39.93 62.62
C PRO A 41 -10.14 -40.62 63.96
N SER A 42 -9.56 -39.88 64.92
CA SER A 42 -9.31 -40.33 66.30
C SER A 42 -10.56 -40.65 67.12
N LEU A 43 -11.77 -40.42 66.58
CA LEU A 43 -13.03 -40.85 67.18
C LEU A 43 -13.24 -42.36 67.13
N ILE A 44 -12.54 -43.05 66.23
CA ILE A 44 -12.60 -44.50 66.02
C ILE A 44 -11.17 -45.06 66.10
N SER A 45 -11.04 -46.32 66.51
CA SER A 45 -9.75 -46.97 66.78
C SER A 45 -8.86 -47.13 65.54
N SER A 46 -9.41 -47.10 64.33
CA SER A 46 -8.65 -47.17 63.07
C SER A 46 -9.23 -46.26 61.98
N PRO A 47 -8.38 -45.69 61.10
CA PRO A 47 -8.83 -44.90 59.93
C PRO A 47 -9.74 -45.67 58.97
N ASP A 48 -9.50 -46.97 58.77
CA ASP A 48 -10.34 -47.83 57.93
C ASP A 48 -11.77 -47.94 58.46
N GLN A 49 -11.90 -48.11 59.77
CA GLN A 49 -13.20 -48.20 60.43
C GLN A 49 -13.91 -46.85 60.39
N PHE A 50 -13.16 -45.73 60.50
CA PHE A 50 -13.72 -44.40 60.29
C PHE A 50 -14.26 -44.19 58.88
N LEU A 51 -13.51 -44.62 57.86
CA LEU A 51 -13.94 -44.56 56.47
C LEU A 51 -15.21 -45.40 56.22
N HIS A 52 -15.28 -46.61 56.79
CA HIS A 52 -16.43 -47.51 56.62
C HIS A 52 -17.68 -47.08 57.41
N GLU A 53 -17.53 -46.68 58.67
CA GLU A 53 -18.66 -46.42 59.58
C GLU A 53 -19.16 -44.97 59.54
N VAL A 54 -18.31 -44.01 59.16
CA VAL A 54 -18.66 -42.58 59.16
C VAL A 54 -18.70 -42.02 57.75
N VAL A 55 -17.63 -42.21 56.97
CA VAL A 55 -17.51 -41.56 55.64
C VAL A 55 -18.41 -42.23 54.61
N ALA A 56 -18.36 -43.56 54.46
CA ALA A 56 -19.11 -44.29 53.45
C ALA A 56 -20.65 -44.06 53.53
N PRO A 57 -21.30 -44.05 54.72
CA PRO A 57 -22.72 -43.70 54.83
C PRO A 57 -23.04 -42.29 54.34
N ILE A 58 -22.15 -41.32 54.57
CA ILE A 58 -22.34 -39.93 54.12
C ILE A 58 -22.20 -39.82 52.59
N LEU A 59 -21.24 -40.54 52.00
CA LEU A 59 -21.05 -40.58 50.55
C LEU A 59 -22.25 -41.15 49.81
N ARG A 60 -23.00 -42.11 50.39
CA ARG A 60 -24.26 -42.63 49.81
C ARG A 60 -25.31 -41.54 49.60
N HIS A 61 -25.24 -40.45 50.36
CA HIS A 61 -26.16 -39.33 50.22
C HIS A 61 -25.71 -38.28 49.18
N PHE A 62 -24.65 -38.53 48.42
CA PHE A 62 -24.35 -37.75 47.22
C PHE A 62 -25.43 -37.89 46.15
N SER A 63 -26.22 -38.97 46.16
CA SER A 63 -27.38 -39.18 45.30
C SER A 63 -28.73 -38.83 45.98
N ASN A 64 -28.70 -38.13 47.12
CA ASN A 64 -29.91 -37.79 47.87
C ASN A 64 -30.85 -36.91 47.03
N ASN A 65 -32.16 -37.11 47.13
CA ASN A 65 -33.16 -36.32 46.40
C ASN A 65 -33.27 -34.87 46.89
N VAL A 66 -32.68 -34.52 48.03
CA VAL A 66 -32.67 -33.17 48.60
C VAL A 66 -31.33 -32.49 48.32
N GLU A 67 -31.33 -31.39 47.57
CA GLU A 67 -30.14 -30.64 47.15
C GLU A 67 -29.26 -30.19 48.32
N VAL A 68 -29.83 -29.54 49.35
CA VAL A 68 -29.11 -29.08 50.55
C VAL A 68 -28.45 -30.25 51.30
N VAL A 69 -29.04 -31.45 51.23
CA VAL A 69 -28.44 -32.65 51.83
C VAL A 69 -27.19 -33.04 51.07
N ARG A 70 -27.27 -33.14 49.74
CA ARG A 70 -26.11 -33.41 48.87
C ARG A 70 -25.00 -32.39 49.09
N GLU A 71 -25.32 -31.10 49.07
CA GLU A 71 -24.38 -30.00 49.28
C GLU A 71 -23.61 -30.15 50.61
N ASN A 72 -24.33 -30.33 51.72
CA ASN A 72 -23.72 -30.47 53.03
C ASN A 72 -22.92 -31.78 53.17
N CYS A 73 -23.37 -32.88 52.55
CA CYS A 73 -22.61 -34.13 52.53
C CYS A 73 -21.28 -33.97 51.78
N VAL A 74 -21.23 -33.20 50.69
CA VAL A 74 -19.98 -32.88 49.99
C VAL A 74 -19.04 -32.05 50.88
N LYS A 75 -19.57 -31.05 51.61
CA LYS A 75 -18.77 -30.27 52.58
C LYS A 75 -18.19 -31.15 53.69
N ALA A 76 -19.00 -32.06 54.24
CA ALA A 76 -18.56 -33.01 55.24
C ALA A 76 -17.44 -33.92 54.70
N ALA A 77 -17.60 -34.47 53.49
CA ALA A 77 -16.57 -35.29 52.84
C ALA A 77 -15.26 -34.51 52.61
N GLN A 78 -15.32 -33.24 52.19
CA GLN A 78 -14.14 -32.36 52.07
C GLN A 78 -13.40 -32.18 53.39
N ASN A 79 -14.15 -31.94 54.48
CA ASN A 79 -13.53 -31.80 55.80
C ASN A 79 -12.88 -33.12 56.23
N TYR A 80 -13.54 -34.26 56.02
CA TYR A 80 -13.00 -35.55 56.43
C TYR A 80 -11.78 -35.99 55.63
N ALA A 81 -11.74 -35.71 54.32
CA ALA A 81 -10.55 -35.95 53.52
C ALA A 81 -9.35 -35.17 54.08
N LYS A 82 -9.55 -33.91 54.48
CA LYS A 82 -8.51 -33.07 55.09
C LYS A 82 -8.04 -33.58 56.44
N GLU A 83 -8.96 -34.02 57.29
CA GLU A 83 -8.63 -34.55 58.63
C GLU A 83 -7.96 -35.94 58.58
N LEU A 84 -8.32 -36.79 57.61
CA LEU A 84 -7.67 -38.09 57.42
C LEU A 84 -6.24 -37.97 56.89
N GLY A 85 -5.95 -36.91 56.14
CA GLY A 85 -4.61 -36.61 55.64
C GLY A 85 -4.07 -37.61 54.61
N LYS A 86 -2.87 -37.32 54.12
CA LYS A 86 -2.22 -38.06 53.01
C LYS A 86 -1.84 -39.50 53.37
N GLU A 87 -1.64 -39.81 54.65
CA GLU A 87 -1.28 -41.15 55.12
C GLU A 87 -2.34 -42.21 54.79
N ASN A 88 -3.61 -41.79 54.72
CA ASN A 88 -4.76 -42.66 54.44
C ASN A 88 -5.26 -42.53 52.99
N LEU A 89 -4.47 -41.96 52.09
CA LEU A 89 -4.92 -41.56 50.76
C LEU A 89 -5.50 -42.71 49.93
N LYS A 90 -4.88 -43.89 49.97
CA LYS A 90 -5.36 -45.07 49.24
C LYS A 90 -6.82 -45.37 49.56
N ASP A 91 -7.16 -45.39 50.84
CA ASP A 91 -8.48 -45.74 51.32
C ASP A 91 -9.45 -44.57 51.10
N ILE A 92 -9.00 -43.31 51.28
CA ILE A 92 -9.77 -42.12 50.91
C ILE A 92 -10.20 -42.20 49.43
N LEU A 93 -9.26 -42.46 48.51
CA LEU A 93 -9.56 -42.55 47.07
C LEU A 93 -10.50 -43.72 46.77
N PHE A 94 -10.31 -44.88 47.40
CA PHE A 94 -11.17 -46.05 47.22
C PHE A 94 -12.64 -45.75 47.58
N TYR A 95 -12.88 -45.06 48.69
CA TYR A 95 -14.24 -44.73 49.12
C TYR A 95 -14.82 -43.52 48.38
N MET A 96 -14.04 -42.45 48.18
CA MET A 96 -14.56 -41.16 47.71
C MET A 96 -14.64 -41.01 46.19
N LEU A 97 -13.74 -41.62 45.41
CA LEU A 97 -13.76 -41.44 43.95
C LEU A 97 -15.01 -42.02 43.27
N PRO A 98 -15.47 -43.24 43.57
CA PRO A 98 -16.65 -43.81 42.90
C PRO A 98 -17.92 -42.93 42.99
N PRO A 99 -18.34 -42.43 44.18
CA PRO A 99 -19.52 -41.57 44.27
C PRO A 99 -19.32 -40.19 43.63
N ILE A 100 -18.09 -39.66 43.60
CA ILE A 100 -17.79 -38.41 42.89
C ILE A 100 -17.94 -38.62 41.38
N PHE A 101 -17.29 -39.64 40.82
CA PHE A 101 -17.34 -39.93 39.38
C PHE A 101 -18.75 -40.31 38.92
N GLU A 102 -19.52 -41.06 39.72
CA GLU A 102 -20.90 -41.39 39.36
C GLU A 102 -21.77 -40.13 39.29
N ARG A 103 -21.60 -39.15 40.20
CA ARG A 103 -22.33 -37.87 40.14
C ARG A 103 -21.88 -36.96 39.00
N LEU A 104 -20.62 -37.07 38.58
CA LEU A 104 -20.02 -36.28 37.49
C LEU A 104 -19.91 -37.09 36.18
N LYS A 105 -20.71 -38.15 36.03
CA LYS A 105 -20.68 -39.01 34.85
C LYS A 105 -21.38 -38.38 33.65
N ASP A 106 -22.47 -37.66 33.91
CA ASP A 106 -23.29 -36.97 32.92
C ASP A 106 -23.89 -35.67 33.51
N GLU A 107 -24.22 -34.71 32.66
CA GLU A 107 -24.87 -33.46 33.02
C GLU A 107 -26.25 -33.66 33.65
N GLU A 108 -26.96 -34.73 33.29
CA GLU A 108 -28.31 -35.04 33.81
C GLU A 108 -28.30 -35.62 35.24
N VAL A 109 -27.17 -36.18 35.68
CA VAL A 109 -27.10 -36.90 36.96
C VAL A 109 -27.14 -35.94 38.14
N GLU A 110 -26.29 -34.91 38.14
CA GLU A 110 -26.35 -33.81 39.10
C GLU A 110 -26.95 -32.56 38.46
N PRO A 111 -28.19 -32.16 38.79
CA PRO A 111 -28.78 -30.96 38.18
C PRO A 111 -28.21 -29.65 38.75
N ALA A 112 -27.64 -29.65 39.96
CA ALA A 112 -27.18 -28.43 40.61
C ALA A 112 -25.72 -28.09 40.24
N GLU A 113 -25.51 -27.03 39.44
CA GLU A 113 -24.17 -26.55 39.03
C GLU A 113 -23.25 -26.25 40.22
N GLN A 114 -23.80 -25.69 41.30
CA GLN A 114 -23.04 -25.41 42.53
C GLN A 114 -22.48 -26.70 43.15
N ILE A 115 -23.26 -27.79 43.16
CA ILE A 115 -22.84 -29.07 43.70
C ILE A 115 -21.81 -29.71 42.77
N LYS A 116 -22.00 -29.66 41.44
CA LYS A 116 -20.97 -30.10 40.49
C LYS A 116 -19.64 -29.39 40.77
N MET A 117 -19.65 -28.07 40.99
CA MET A 117 -18.44 -27.30 41.26
C MET A 117 -17.80 -27.72 42.59
N MET A 118 -18.60 -28.00 43.62
CA MET A 118 -18.10 -28.51 44.90
C MET A 118 -17.48 -29.90 44.76
N LEU A 119 -18.09 -30.79 43.97
CA LEU A 119 -17.54 -32.10 43.66
C LEU A 119 -16.23 -31.99 42.86
N MET A 120 -16.14 -31.08 41.90
CA MET A 120 -14.90 -30.79 41.17
C MET A 120 -13.79 -30.24 42.08
N LYS A 121 -14.13 -29.39 43.06
CA LYS A 121 -13.17 -28.91 44.07
C LYS A 121 -12.74 -30.00 45.04
N LEU A 122 -13.66 -30.87 45.47
CA LEU A 122 -13.29 -32.05 46.26
C LEU A 122 -12.36 -32.97 45.46
N LEU A 123 -12.64 -33.20 44.18
CA LEU A 123 -11.78 -33.97 43.29
C LEU A 123 -10.38 -33.32 43.17
N LEU A 124 -10.31 -31.99 42.99
CA LEU A 124 -9.05 -31.25 42.98
C LEU A 124 -8.27 -31.44 44.29
N ASP A 125 -8.91 -31.27 45.44
CA ASP A 125 -8.30 -31.46 46.77
C ASP A 125 -7.71 -32.88 46.89
N LEU A 126 -8.41 -33.92 46.41
CA LEU A 126 -7.95 -35.31 46.44
C LEU A 126 -6.75 -35.55 45.51
N ILE A 127 -6.74 -34.96 44.31
CA ILE A 127 -5.62 -35.08 43.38
C ILE A 127 -4.37 -34.39 43.95
N GLN A 128 -4.55 -33.22 44.59
CA GLN A 128 -3.45 -32.48 45.23
C GLN A 128 -2.83 -33.22 46.42
N MET A 129 -3.54 -34.18 47.02
CA MET A 129 -2.99 -35.03 48.07
C MET A 129 -1.92 -36.00 47.53
N VAL A 130 -1.97 -36.35 46.24
CA VAL A 130 -1.01 -37.30 45.64
C VAL A 130 0.36 -36.67 45.44
N ASP A 131 1.39 -37.30 46.00
CA ASP A 131 2.79 -36.95 45.80
C ASP A 131 3.70 -38.19 45.84
N SER A 132 5.02 -37.99 45.81
CA SER A 132 6.00 -39.08 45.80
C SER A 132 5.99 -39.93 47.08
N GLU A 133 5.43 -39.44 48.18
CA GLU A 133 5.40 -40.10 49.49
C GLU A 133 4.05 -40.80 49.76
N THR A 134 3.04 -40.58 48.92
CA THR A 134 1.71 -41.19 49.09
C THR A 134 1.55 -42.53 48.40
N ASN A 135 0.53 -43.29 48.79
CA ASN A 135 0.07 -44.49 48.08
C ASN A 135 -1.40 -44.28 47.66
N PRO A 136 -1.73 -44.23 46.35
CA PRO A 136 -0.82 -44.24 45.21
C PRO A 136 0.05 -42.97 45.14
N ASN A 137 1.19 -43.05 44.46
CA ASN A 137 2.13 -41.93 44.28
C ASN A 137 1.96 -41.18 42.94
N ASN A 138 0.99 -41.60 42.13
CA ASN A 138 0.64 -41.01 40.83
C ASN A 138 -0.87 -41.22 40.54
N TRP A 139 -1.38 -40.58 39.50
CA TRP A 139 -2.80 -40.59 39.12
C TRP A 139 -3.13 -41.47 37.91
N ASN A 140 -2.18 -42.28 37.41
CA ASN A 140 -2.30 -43.01 36.14
C ASN A 140 -3.58 -43.85 36.06
N ASN A 141 -3.87 -44.64 37.10
CA ASN A 141 -5.01 -45.57 37.14
C ASN A 141 -6.39 -44.89 37.15
N TYR A 142 -6.44 -43.57 37.34
CA TYR A 142 -7.67 -42.79 37.43
C TYR A 142 -7.80 -41.76 36.31
N ALA A 143 -6.82 -41.66 35.41
CA ALA A 143 -6.79 -40.64 34.37
C ALA A 143 -8.03 -40.69 33.46
N ASP A 144 -8.41 -41.87 32.98
CA ASP A 144 -9.59 -42.05 32.11
C ASP A 144 -10.90 -41.66 32.80
N SER A 145 -10.99 -41.87 34.12
CA SER A 145 -12.19 -41.53 34.90
C SER A 145 -12.44 -40.02 34.99
N LEU A 146 -11.45 -39.18 34.66
CA LEU A 146 -11.58 -37.73 34.62
C LEU A 146 -12.25 -37.20 33.35
N THR A 147 -12.42 -38.04 32.34
CA THR A 147 -12.98 -37.65 31.04
C THR A 147 -14.37 -37.02 31.20
N SER A 148 -15.28 -37.68 31.91
CA SER A 148 -16.64 -37.16 32.15
C SER A 148 -16.63 -35.89 33.03
N PRO A 149 -15.99 -35.88 34.22
CA PRO A 149 -15.90 -34.67 35.04
C PRO A 149 -15.37 -33.43 34.30
N LEU A 150 -14.27 -33.58 33.55
CA LEU A 150 -13.67 -32.47 32.81
C LEU A 150 -14.51 -32.06 31.59
N THR A 151 -15.17 -33.01 30.92
CA THR A 151 -16.12 -32.69 29.84
C THR A 151 -17.27 -31.83 30.35
N ILE A 152 -17.87 -32.20 31.50
CA ILE A 152 -18.93 -31.42 32.15
C ILE A 152 -18.41 -30.03 32.49
N ALA A 153 -17.21 -29.94 33.07
CA ALA A 153 -16.63 -28.66 33.48
C ALA A 153 -16.40 -27.72 32.28
N PHE A 154 -15.88 -28.24 31.16
CA PHE A 154 -15.61 -27.44 29.97
C PHE A 154 -16.85 -27.09 29.15
N LYS A 155 -17.93 -27.88 29.24
CA LYS A 155 -19.24 -27.57 28.64
C LYS A 155 -20.10 -26.61 29.47
N SER A 156 -19.84 -26.50 30.78
CA SER A 156 -20.65 -25.66 31.68
C SER A 156 -20.74 -24.22 31.18
N ARG A 157 -21.86 -23.56 31.47
CA ARG A 157 -22.05 -22.13 31.20
C ARG A 157 -21.40 -21.26 32.28
N ASP A 158 -21.09 -21.82 33.45
CA ASP A 158 -20.43 -21.09 34.54
C ASP A 158 -18.92 -20.95 34.27
N PRO A 159 -18.41 -19.72 34.13
CA PRO A 159 -16.98 -19.48 33.97
C PRO A 159 -16.14 -19.99 35.14
N SER A 160 -16.68 -20.05 36.35
CA SER A 160 -15.99 -20.55 37.54
C SER A 160 -15.75 -22.05 37.44
N MET A 161 -16.75 -22.80 36.97
CA MET A 161 -16.63 -24.22 36.71
C MET A 161 -15.51 -24.53 35.71
N LYS A 162 -15.43 -23.80 34.59
CA LYS A 162 -14.36 -23.96 33.59
C LYS A 162 -12.97 -23.74 34.18
N LYS A 163 -12.82 -22.71 35.04
CA LYS A 163 -11.54 -22.41 35.72
C LYS A 163 -11.12 -23.53 36.66
N VAL A 164 -12.06 -24.10 37.42
CA VAL A 164 -11.80 -25.28 38.26
C VAL A 164 -11.46 -26.50 37.39
N GLY A 165 -12.13 -26.67 36.25
CA GLY A 165 -11.79 -27.71 35.27
C GLY A 165 -10.34 -27.60 34.77
N CYS A 166 -9.89 -26.39 34.42
CA CYS A 166 -8.48 -26.12 34.09
C CYS A 166 -7.55 -26.46 35.24
N GLU A 167 -7.87 -26.07 36.49
CA GLU A 167 -7.04 -26.38 37.67
C GLU A 167 -6.93 -27.87 37.94
N VAL A 168 -8.02 -28.63 37.79
CA VAL A 168 -8.02 -30.09 37.88
C VAL A 168 -7.14 -30.69 36.79
N LEU A 169 -7.31 -30.26 35.55
CA LEU A 169 -6.53 -30.75 34.42
C LEU A 169 -5.03 -30.48 34.60
N ASP A 170 -4.65 -29.25 34.92
CA ASP A 170 -3.25 -28.84 35.11
C ASP A 170 -2.61 -29.64 36.24
N THR A 171 -3.35 -29.87 37.34
CA THR A 171 -2.84 -30.67 38.47
C THR A 171 -2.62 -32.12 38.04
N VAL A 172 -3.57 -32.74 37.35
CA VAL A 172 -3.50 -34.14 36.88
C VAL A 172 -2.35 -34.35 35.91
N VAL A 173 -2.12 -33.39 35.00
CA VAL A 173 -1.01 -33.45 34.04
C VAL A 173 0.34 -33.63 34.75
N THR A 174 0.54 -33.00 35.91
CA THR A 174 1.78 -33.15 36.70
C THR A 174 1.88 -34.46 37.48
N LYS A 175 0.80 -35.25 37.54
CA LYS A 175 0.67 -36.47 38.36
C LYS A 175 0.49 -37.74 37.53
N CYS A 176 0.42 -37.61 36.20
CA CYS A 176 0.26 -38.73 35.27
C CYS A 176 1.51 -38.89 34.39
N ASN A 177 1.73 -40.11 33.90
CA ASN A 177 2.65 -40.36 32.79
C ASN A 177 1.98 -40.02 31.43
N PRO A 178 2.77 -39.83 30.35
CA PRO A 178 2.24 -39.50 29.03
C PRO A 178 1.18 -40.47 28.50
N GLU A 179 1.43 -41.78 28.63
CA GLU A 179 0.53 -42.84 28.13
C GLU A 179 -0.88 -42.76 28.73
N SER A 180 -0.97 -42.42 30.02
CA SER A 180 -2.28 -42.28 30.71
C SER A 180 -3.03 -41.01 30.31
N LEU A 181 -2.35 -40.03 29.69
CA LEU A 181 -2.96 -38.77 29.26
C LEU A 181 -3.45 -38.79 27.81
N SER A 182 -3.04 -39.76 27.00
CA SER A 182 -3.36 -39.80 25.57
C SER A 182 -4.88 -39.79 25.29
N ASN A 183 -5.64 -40.69 25.93
CA ASN A 183 -7.09 -40.75 25.77
C ASN A 183 -7.80 -39.50 26.29
N LEU A 184 -7.31 -38.97 27.41
CA LEU A 184 -7.81 -37.73 28.00
C LEU A 184 -7.61 -36.54 27.04
N CYS A 185 -6.44 -36.45 26.41
CA CYS A 185 -6.11 -35.43 25.42
C CYS A 185 -7.02 -35.50 24.18
N LEU A 186 -7.14 -36.68 23.58
CA LEU A 186 -8.00 -36.90 22.40
C LEU A 186 -9.46 -36.54 22.68
N THR A 187 -9.95 -36.82 23.89
CA THR A 187 -11.35 -36.55 24.23
C THR A 187 -11.60 -35.09 24.60
N LEU A 188 -10.71 -34.46 25.36
CA LEU A 188 -10.95 -33.12 25.92
C LEU A 188 -10.63 -31.98 24.97
N THR A 189 -9.72 -32.16 24.01
CA THR A 189 -9.26 -31.08 23.11
C THR A 189 -10.43 -30.38 22.42
N LYS A 190 -11.40 -31.14 21.89
CA LYS A 190 -12.62 -30.58 21.25
C LYS A 190 -13.51 -29.73 22.18
N PHE A 191 -13.42 -29.93 23.49
CA PHE A 191 -14.17 -29.18 24.51
C PHE A 191 -13.38 -28.00 25.08
N ILE A 192 -12.05 -28.07 25.08
CA ILE A 192 -11.17 -26.98 25.56
C ILE A 192 -11.03 -25.89 24.50
N ILE A 193 -10.84 -26.24 23.23
CA ILE A 193 -10.64 -25.27 22.13
C ILE A 193 -11.73 -24.17 22.09
N PRO A 194 -13.04 -24.47 22.18
CA PRO A 194 -14.08 -23.43 22.22
C PRO A 194 -13.94 -22.45 23.40
N ASN A 195 -13.38 -22.89 24.53
CA ASN A 195 -13.19 -22.04 25.71
C ASN A 195 -12.04 -21.03 25.54
N CYS A 196 -11.13 -21.26 24.59
CA CYS A 196 -10.12 -20.28 24.18
C CYS A 196 -10.73 -19.04 23.51
N GLN A 197 -12.01 -19.08 23.09
CA GLN A 197 -12.76 -17.93 22.54
C GLN A 197 -13.88 -17.43 23.46
N HIS A 198 -13.88 -17.86 24.72
CA HIS A 198 -14.89 -17.48 25.71
C HIS A 198 -14.94 -15.95 25.95
N SER A 199 -16.09 -15.39 26.32
CA SER A 199 -16.24 -13.95 26.57
C SER A 199 -15.34 -13.43 27.70
N GLN A 200 -15.15 -14.21 28.76
CA GLN A 200 -14.25 -13.89 29.87
C GLN A 200 -12.79 -14.22 29.53
N TYR A 201 -11.91 -13.22 29.62
CA TYR A 201 -10.51 -13.36 29.27
C TYR A 201 -9.75 -14.38 30.13
N GLU A 202 -10.05 -14.50 31.43
CA GLU A 202 -9.42 -15.51 32.30
C GLU A 202 -9.73 -16.95 31.88
N VAL A 203 -10.94 -17.20 31.34
CA VAL A 203 -11.29 -18.53 30.82
C VAL A 203 -10.49 -18.81 29.56
N ARG A 204 -10.38 -17.84 28.64
CA ARG A 204 -9.54 -17.98 27.43
C ARG A 204 -8.09 -18.29 27.79
N ARG A 205 -7.55 -17.48 28.71
CA ARG A 205 -6.18 -17.57 29.20
C ARG A 205 -5.88 -18.95 29.82
N LYS A 206 -6.69 -19.38 30.80
CA LYS A 206 -6.49 -20.67 31.48
C LYS A 206 -6.69 -21.85 30.53
N SER A 207 -7.73 -21.83 29.71
CA SER A 207 -8.01 -22.92 28.75
C SER A 207 -6.85 -23.12 27.78
N LEU A 208 -6.26 -22.04 27.29
CA LEU A 208 -5.12 -22.12 26.37
C LEU A 208 -3.87 -22.68 27.07
N LEU A 209 -3.56 -22.24 28.29
CA LEU A 209 -2.42 -22.77 29.04
C LEU A 209 -2.61 -24.24 29.42
N SER A 210 -3.81 -24.63 29.86
CA SER A 210 -4.13 -26.03 30.16
C SER A 210 -4.07 -26.92 28.92
N LEU A 211 -4.51 -26.43 27.75
CA LEU A 211 -4.33 -27.13 26.48
C LEU A 211 -2.84 -27.33 26.18
N SER A 212 -2.01 -26.30 26.37
CA SER A 212 -0.56 -26.42 26.19
C SER A 212 0.04 -27.49 27.09
N SER A 213 -0.26 -27.43 28.39
CA SER A 213 0.27 -28.39 29.38
C SER A 213 -0.16 -29.81 29.08
N LEU A 214 -1.44 -30.02 28.75
CA LEU A 214 -1.96 -31.35 28.38
C LEU A 214 -1.27 -31.87 27.13
N SER A 215 -1.16 -31.07 26.07
CA SER A 215 -0.54 -31.50 24.81
C SER A 215 0.95 -31.79 24.96
N ILE A 216 1.69 -30.99 25.72
CA ILE A 216 3.12 -31.26 25.98
C ILE A 216 3.28 -32.57 26.74
N ALA A 217 2.46 -32.81 27.76
CA ALA A 217 2.57 -33.99 28.60
C ALA A 217 2.08 -35.27 27.93
N SER A 218 1.04 -35.19 27.09
CA SER A 218 0.54 -36.34 26.32
C SER A 218 1.37 -36.62 25.07
N GLY A 219 2.09 -35.61 24.55
CA GLY A 219 2.73 -35.66 23.24
C GLY A 219 1.77 -35.52 22.07
N ILE A 220 0.50 -35.21 22.32
CA ILE A 220 -0.57 -35.11 21.30
C ILE A 220 -1.09 -33.68 21.26
N LEU A 221 -1.04 -33.07 20.08
CA LEU A 221 -1.75 -31.83 19.77
C LEU A 221 -2.57 -32.05 18.51
N ASP A 222 -3.89 -32.09 18.66
CA ASP A 222 -4.79 -32.10 17.51
C ASP A 222 -4.72 -30.72 16.82
N ASN A 223 -3.97 -30.66 15.73
CA ASN A 223 -3.67 -29.43 15.01
C ASN A 223 -4.59 -29.26 13.80
N ASP A 224 -5.89 -29.43 14.02
CA ASP A 224 -6.91 -29.20 13.01
C ASP A 224 -7.05 -27.71 12.65
N ASP A 225 -7.75 -27.42 11.55
CA ASP A 225 -8.02 -26.05 11.10
C ASP A 225 -8.74 -25.20 12.16
N LYS A 226 -9.43 -25.84 13.12
CA LYS A 226 -10.19 -25.15 14.16
C LYS A 226 -9.25 -24.56 15.21
N LEU A 227 -8.24 -25.31 15.67
CA LEU A 227 -7.23 -24.77 16.57
C LEU A 227 -6.51 -23.57 15.92
N LEU A 228 -6.08 -23.70 14.67
CA LEU A 228 -5.36 -22.64 13.97
C LEU A 228 -6.19 -21.36 13.82
N LYS A 229 -7.47 -21.47 13.47
CA LYS A 229 -8.40 -20.33 13.42
C LYS A 229 -8.59 -19.67 14.79
N VAL A 230 -8.61 -20.47 15.87
CA VAL A 230 -8.66 -19.94 17.24
C VAL A 230 -7.39 -19.15 17.54
N LEU A 231 -6.20 -19.72 17.32
CA LEU A 231 -4.92 -19.05 17.57
C LEU A 231 -4.80 -17.75 16.76
N GLN A 232 -5.16 -17.78 15.47
CA GLN A 232 -5.24 -16.59 14.62
C GLN A 232 -6.14 -15.53 15.26
N SER A 233 -7.36 -15.90 15.66
CA SER A 233 -8.32 -14.95 16.24
C SER A 233 -7.84 -14.31 17.55
N MET A 234 -6.97 -15.01 18.30
CA MET A 234 -6.41 -14.55 19.57
C MET A 234 -5.27 -13.53 19.41
N THR A 235 -4.67 -13.42 18.22
CA THR A 235 -3.66 -12.36 17.94
C THR A 235 -4.24 -10.95 18.05
N ASP A 236 -5.52 -10.80 17.71
CA ASP A 236 -6.29 -9.55 17.82
C ASP A 236 -7.08 -9.43 19.15
N ASP A 237 -6.78 -10.24 20.17
CA ASP A 237 -7.52 -10.17 21.44
C ASP A 237 -7.34 -8.79 22.09
N ARG A 238 -8.45 -8.24 22.58
CA ARG A 238 -8.50 -6.94 23.27
C ARG A 238 -7.71 -6.95 24.58
N ASN A 239 -7.57 -8.12 25.22
CA ASN A 239 -6.88 -8.27 26.48
C ASN A 239 -5.42 -8.72 26.26
N SER A 240 -4.46 -7.91 26.73
CA SER A 240 -3.03 -8.21 26.59
C SER A 240 -2.61 -9.50 27.28
N ASN A 241 -3.22 -9.90 28.40
CA ASN A 241 -2.87 -11.13 29.10
C ASN A 241 -3.22 -12.38 28.28
N VAL A 242 -4.26 -12.32 27.45
CA VAL A 242 -4.59 -13.42 26.53
C VAL A 242 -3.51 -13.55 25.45
N LYS A 243 -3.05 -12.43 24.90
CA LYS A 243 -1.94 -12.41 23.94
C LYS A 243 -0.62 -12.91 24.55
N LYS A 244 -0.31 -12.54 25.79
CA LYS A 244 0.84 -13.08 26.55
C LYS A 244 0.75 -14.60 26.73
N SER A 245 -0.44 -15.12 27.02
CA SER A 245 -0.67 -16.56 27.11
C SER A 245 -0.63 -17.26 25.75
N LEU A 246 -1.04 -16.60 24.66
CA LEU A 246 -0.84 -17.11 23.30
C LEU A 246 0.65 -17.25 22.96
N ILE A 247 1.45 -16.23 23.29
CA ILE A 247 2.91 -16.30 23.11
C ILE A 247 3.49 -17.45 23.92
N THR A 248 3.05 -17.61 25.18
CA THR A 248 3.50 -18.69 26.06
C THR A 248 3.12 -20.06 25.50
N PHE A 249 1.88 -20.22 25.03
CA PHE A 249 1.40 -21.44 24.36
C PHE A 249 2.27 -21.81 23.17
N CYS A 250 2.45 -20.88 22.21
CA CYS A 250 3.25 -21.14 21.02
C CYS A 250 4.71 -21.48 21.39
N LYS A 251 5.30 -20.72 22.32
CA LYS A 251 6.67 -20.95 22.79
C LYS A 251 6.83 -22.31 23.43
N ASP A 252 5.98 -22.66 24.39
CA ASP A 252 6.10 -23.91 25.13
C ASP A 252 5.85 -25.13 24.23
N ILE A 253 4.88 -25.05 23.31
CA ILE A 253 4.66 -26.10 22.31
C ILE A 253 5.90 -26.28 21.42
N LEU A 254 6.43 -25.18 20.87
CA LEU A 254 7.56 -25.24 19.94
C LEU A 254 8.90 -25.56 20.61
N ILE A 255 9.01 -25.47 21.93
CA ILE A 255 10.21 -25.86 22.68
C ILE A 255 10.07 -27.24 23.33
N LYS A 256 8.90 -27.62 23.86
CA LYS A 256 8.78 -28.79 24.76
C LYS A 256 7.99 -29.96 24.18
N HIS A 257 7.16 -29.75 23.16
CA HIS A 257 6.33 -30.82 22.60
C HIS A 257 7.19 -31.88 21.87
N ALA A 258 6.84 -33.17 22.01
CA ALA A 258 7.58 -34.27 21.41
C ALA A 258 7.69 -34.14 19.87
N GLU A 259 6.59 -33.75 19.22
CA GLU A 259 6.53 -33.52 17.77
C GLU A 259 6.78 -32.06 17.34
N ARG A 260 7.50 -31.25 18.13
CA ARG A 260 7.68 -29.80 17.84
C ARG A 260 8.13 -29.49 16.40
N LYS A 261 8.94 -30.36 15.78
CA LYS A 261 9.46 -30.19 14.41
C LYS A 261 8.35 -30.16 13.35
N SER A 262 7.26 -30.91 13.53
CA SER A 262 6.11 -30.89 12.62
C SER A 262 5.22 -29.64 12.83
N LEU A 263 5.26 -29.08 14.04
CA LEU A 263 4.42 -27.97 14.49
C LEU A 263 5.00 -26.57 14.23
N TYR A 264 6.29 -26.45 13.86
CA TYR A 264 6.93 -25.16 13.61
C TYR A 264 6.14 -24.26 12.64
N PHE A 265 5.80 -24.76 11.46
CA PHE A 265 5.09 -23.96 10.45
C PHE A 265 3.78 -23.34 10.98
N PRO A 266 2.79 -24.13 11.40
CA PRO A 266 1.48 -23.56 11.74
C PRO A 266 1.48 -22.76 13.05
N ILE A 267 2.31 -23.11 14.03
CA ILE A 267 2.32 -22.47 15.36
C ILE A 267 3.21 -21.21 15.42
N LEU A 268 4.13 -21.03 14.46
CA LEU A 268 4.90 -19.79 14.31
C LEU A 268 4.08 -18.62 13.72
N MET A 269 3.04 -18.88 12.92
CA MET A 269 2.26 -17.81 12.28
C MET A 269 1.64 -16.82 13.29
N PRO A 270 1.02 -17.24 14.41
CA PRO A 270 0.54 -16.31 15.43
C PRO A 270 1.65 -15.43 16.03
N LEU A 271 2.85 -15.98 16.21
CA LEU A 271 4.01 -15.21 16.69
C LEU A 271 4.45 -14.18 15.64
N PHE A 272 4.47 -14.53 14.36
CA PHE A 272 4.81 -13.57 13.30
C PHE A 272 3.84 -12.41 13.20
N ALA A 273 2.54 -12.66 13.36
CA ALA A 273 1.54 -11.60 13.41
C ALA A 273 1.80 -10.64 14.59
N LEU A 274 2.08 -11.18 15.79
CA LEU A 274 2.35 -10.38 16.99
C LEU A 274 3.70 -9.65 16.97
N ALA A 275 4.68 -10.14 16.20
CA ALA A 275 5.98 -9.51 16.01
C ALA A 275 5.99 -8.42 14.93
N SER A 276 4.92 -8.30 14.12
CA SER A 276 4.84 -7.35 13.01
C SER A 276 5.20 -5.89 13.36
N PRO A 277 4.90 -5.34 14.55
CA PRO A 277 5.32 -3.97 14.92
C PRO A 277 6.84 -3.73 14.96
N ILE A 278 7.65 -4.79 15.08
CA ILE A 278 9.12 -4.71 15.06
C ILE A 278 9.65 -4.62 13.63
N VAL A 279 8.87 -5.06 12.65
CA VAL A 279 9.26 -5.02 11.23
C VAL A 279 9.42 -3.56 10.80
N PRO A 280 10.57 -3.18 10.22
CA PRO A 280 10.75 -1.83 9.68
C PRO A 280 9.70 -1.52 8.62
N ILE A 281 9.10 -0.34 8.73
CA ILE A 281 8.29 0.23 7.66
C ILE A 281 9.24 0.91 6.68
N LEU A 282 9.21 0.45 5.43
CA LEU A 282 10.08 0.95 4.37
C LEU A 282 9.42 2.12 3.62
N PRO A 283 10.20 3.08 3.10
CA PRO A 283 9.64 4.17 2.30
C PRO A 283 8.98 3.65 1.03
N LEU A 284 7.83 4.22 0.66
CA LEU A 284 7.16 3.93 -0.61
C LEU A 284 7.50 4.97 -1.69
N GLU A 285 7.98 6.13 -1.27
CA GLU A 285 8.43 7.24 -2.10
C GLU A 285 9.82 7.72 -1.65
N VAL A 286 10.52 8.40 -2.55
CA VAL A 286 11.82 8.99 -2.25
C VAL A 286 11.68 10.10 -1.21
N ASP A 287 12.67 10.23 -0.33
CA ASP A 287 12.72 11.22 0.77
C ASP A 287 11.59 11.10 1.81
N GLN A 288 10.71 10.11 1.67
CA GLN A 288 9.71 9.78 2.66
C GLN A 288 10.40 9.19 3.91
N THR A 289 10.11 9.76 5.08
CA THR A 289 10.51 9.19 6.37
C THR A 289 9.30 8.46 6.97
N PRO A 290 9.16 7.14 6.78
CA PRO A 290 8.02 6.40 7.27
C PRO A 290 7.99 6.42 8.81
N LYS A 291 6.80 6.63 9.37
CA LYS A 291 6.61 6.60 10.82
C LYS A 291 6.56 5.15 11.29
N GLN A 292 7.62 4.69 11.96
CA GLN A 292 7.67 3.35 12.54
C GLN A 292 6.53 3.12 13.53
N THR A 293 5.98 1.90 13.54
CA THR A 293 4.98 1.50 14.52
C THR A 293 5.60 1.47 15.91
N GLN A 294 4.89 1.97 16.92
CA GLN A 294 5.36 1.88 18.30
C GLN A 294 5.51 0.41 18.71
N ILE A 295 6.72 0.01 19.08
CA ILE A 295 6.99 -1.34 19.55
C ILE A 295 6.28 -1.55 20.88
N THR A 296 5.41 -2.57 20.92
CA THR A 296 4.58 -2.87 22.09
C THR A 296 5.25 -3.87 23.02
N GLU A 297 4.82 -3.93 24.28
CA GLU A 297 5.25 -4.98 25.23
C GLU A 297 5.00 -6.39 24.67
N ILE A 298 3.89 -6.57 23.94
CA ILE A 298 3.53 -7.83 23.30
C ILE A 298 4.55 -8.20 22.23
N ALA A 299 4.95 -7.25 21.37
CA ALA A 299 5.95 -7.49 20.34
C ALA A 299 7.32 -7.86 20.96
N ASN A 300 7.73 -7.17 22.04
CA ASN A 300 8.96 -7.51 22.78
C ASN A 300 8.93 -8.93 23.35
N MET A 301 7.82 -9.32 23.99
CA MET A 301 7.66 -10.68 24.53
C MET A 301 7.67 -11.72 23.41
N THR A 302 7.01 -11.46 22.29
CA THR A 302 7.03 -12.32 21.11
C THR A 302 8.43 -12.49 20.55
N PHE A 303 9.20 -11.40 20.43
CA PHE A 303 10.56 -11.43 19.95
C PHE A 303 11.49 -12.27 20.85
N SER A 304 11.39 -12.11 22.17
CA SER A 304 12.09 -12.98 23.12
C SER A 304 11.72 -14.45 22.92
N ALA A 305 10.42 -14.75 22.76
CA ALA A 305 9.95 -16.11 22.54
C ALA A 305 10.49 -16.72 21.25
N LEU A 306 10.52 -15.97 20.13
CA LEU A 306 11.12 -16.41 18.87
C LEU A 306 12.60 -16.76 19.04
N ASN A 307 13.34 -15.94 19.79
CA ASN A 307 14.75 -16.21 20.09
C ASN A 307 14.93 -17.46 20.97
N GLU A 308 14.13 -17.62 22.02
CA GLU A 308 14.16 -18.83 22.86
C GLU A 308 13.86 -20.11 22.04
N ILE A 309 12.90 -20.06 21.12
CA ILE A 309 12.60 -21.17 20.20
C ILE A 309 13.82 -21.49 19.34
N GLY A 310 14.43 -20.48 18.72
CA GLY A 310 15.62 -20.68 17.89
C GLY A 310 16.81 -21.26 18.67
N LEU A 311 17.05 -20.79 19.90
CA LEU A 311 18.11 -21.32 20.77
C LEU A 311 17.86 -22.79 21.15
N SER A 312 16.59 -23.21 21.28
CA SER A 312 16.28 -24.60 21.61
C SER A 312 16.72 -25.58 20.52
N VAL A 313 16.76 -25.14 19.26
CA VAL A 313 17.23 -25.93 18.11
C VAL A 313 18.75 -25.91 17.99
N LEU A 314 19.39 -24.75 18.21
CA LEU A 314 20.85 -24.62 18.15
C LEU A 314 21.59 -25.44 19.23
N ASN A 315 20.92 -25.75 20.33
CA ASN A 315 21.49 -26.54 21.43
C ASN A 315 21.25 -28.05 21.28
N GLU A 316 20.61 -28.52 20.19
CA GLU A 316 20.51 -29.95 19.88
C GLU A 316 21.85 -30.44 19.29
N PRO A 317 22.44 -31.55 19.78
CA PRO A 317 23.67 -32.09 19.19
C PRO A 317 23.41 -32.55 17.74
N GLU A 318 24.26 -32.14 16.79
CA GLU A 318 24.20 -32.43 15.34
C GLU A 318 24.15 -33.92 14.94
N ASN A 319 24.16 -34.85 15.88
CA ASN A 319 24.31 -36.30 15.63
C ASN A 319 23.00 -37.05 15.30
N ALA A 320 21.90 -36.38 14.98
CA ALA A 320 20.64 -37.03 14.59
C ALA A 320 20.32 -36.98 13.09
N GLU A 321 21.02 -36.15 12.29
CA GLU A 321 20.67 -35.91 10.87
C GLU A 321 21.11 -37.03 9.92
N THR A 322 21.90 -38.01 10.37
CA THR A 322 22.43 -39.08 9.49
C THR A 322 21.59 -40.35 9.43
N GLN A 323 20.53 -40.49 10.23
CA GLN A 323 19.68 -41.71 10.24
C GLN A 323 18.33 -41.53 9.53
N GLU A 324 17.64 -40.38 9.64
CA GLU A 324 16.34 -40.18 8.96
C GLU A 324 16.46 -40.00 7.44
N ASN A 325 17.59 -39.49 6.93
CA ASN A 325 17.83 -39.40 5.48
C ASN A 325 18.11 -40.76 4.82
N LYS A 326 18.32 -41.83 5.60
CA LYS A 326 18.41 -43.21 5.07
C LYS A 326 17.05 -43.92 5.07
N GLU A 327 16.23 -43.74 6.10
CA GLU A 327 14.91 -44.40 6.17
C GLU A 327 13.87 -43.80 5.20
N ASN A 328 13.98 -42.51 4.84
CA ASN A 328 13.10 -41.90 3.83
C ASN A 328 13.43 -42.28 2.37
N ASN A 329 14.64 -42.78 2.11
CA ASN A 329 15.02 -43.28 0.78
C ASN A 329 14.69 -44.77 0.59
N GLU A 330 14.69 -45.59 1.65
CA GLU A 330 14.35 -47.02 1.55
C GLU A 330 12.83 -47.29 1.52
N ASN A 331 11.99 -46.36 2.00
CA ASN A 331 10.52 -46.52 1.98
C ASN A 331 9.83 -46.07 0.68
N LYS A 332 10.56 -45.44 -0.26
CA LYS A 332 10.01 -45.06 -1.58
C LYS A 332 10.11 -46.17 -2.64
N GLU A 333 10.93 -47.20 -2.44
CA GLU A 333 11.07 -48.29 -3.43
C GLU A 333 10.09 -49.47 -3.21
N ASN A 334 9.30 -49.49 -2.13
CA ASN A 334 8.45 -50.65 -1.80
C ASN A 334 6.93 -50.45 -1.91
N ASN A 335 6.43 -49.28 -2.33
CA ASN A 335 4.98 -49.01 -2.38
C ASN A 335 4.39 -48.83 -3.80
N GLU A 336 5.15 -49.00 -4.89
CA GLU A 336 4.63 -48.94 -6.26
C GLU A 336 4.10 -50.28 -6.82
N SER A 337 3.81 -51.25 -5.96
CA SER A 337 3.22 -52.52 -6.40
C SER A 337 2.13 -53.00 -5.46
N ASN A 338 0.99 -52.30 -5.44
CA ASN A 338 -0.35 -52.88 -5.26
C ASN A 338 -1.39 -51.76 -5.14
N GLU A 339 -2.06 -51.41 -6.23
CA GLU A 339 -3.45 -50.96 -6.22
C GLU A 339 -3.98 -50.88 -7.66
N ASN A 340 -4.45 -52.02 -8.17
CA ASN A 340 -5.35 -52.10 -9.32
C ASN A 340 -6.31 -53.25 -9.06
N LYS A 341 -7.48 -52.93 -8.52
CA LYS A 341 -8.74 -53.71 -8.57
C LYS A 341 -9.83 -52.82 -7.98
N GLU A 342 -10.66 -52.27 -8.85
CA GLU A 342 -12.03 -52.75 -9.13
C GLU A 342 -13.01 -51.82 -8.41
N ASP A 343 -13.68 -50.97 -9.19
CA ASP A 343 -15.14 -50.93 -9.18
C ASP A 343 -15.65 -50.29 -10.48
N ASN A 344 -16.48 -51.06 -11.18
CA ASN A 344 -17.30 -50.67 -12.32
C ASN A 344 -18.48 -49.84 -11.83
N GLU A 345 -18.94 -48.85 -12.60
CA GLU A 345 -20.31 -48.85 -13.14
C GLU A 345 -20.61 -47.70 -14.12
N SER A 346 -20.89 -48.11 -15.36
CA SER A 346 -22.04 -47.73 -16.21
C SER A 346 -22.05 -46.45 -17.09
N ASN A 347 -22.33 -46.74 -18.37
CA ASN A 347 -23.11 -46.00 -19.39
C ASN A 347 -22.48 -44.76 -20.07
N GLU A 348 -22.59 -44.52 -21.39
CA GLU A 348 -23.35 -45.13 -22.49
C GLU A 348 -22.81 -44.57 -23.84
N ASN A 349 -22.71 -45.44 -24.86
CA ASN A 349 -22.93 -45.26 -26.32
C ASN A 349 -22.64 -43.92 -27.04
N LYS A 350 -21.75 -43.93 -28.06
CA LYS A 350 -22.09 -43.97 -29.53
C LYS A 350 -20.87 -43.74 -30.45
N GLU A 351 -20.93 -44.44 -31.59
CA GLU A 351 -20.11 -44.42 -32.81
C GLU A 351 -19.98 -42.99 -33.39
N ASP A 352 -18.98 -42.55 -34.16
CA ASP A 352 -18.50 -43.06 -35.45
C ASP A 352 -17.29 -42.23 -36.00
N ASN A 353 -16.36 -42.95 -36.64
CA ASN A 353 -15.55 -42.66 -37.85
C ASN A 353 -14.55 -41.49 -38.03
N GLU A 354 -13.30 -41.95 -38.27
CA GLU A 354 -12.34 -41.57 -39.33
C GLU A 354 -11.73 -40.14 -39.29
N ASN A 355 -10.42 -39.89 -39.27
CA ASN A 355 -9.35 -40.44 -40.12
C ASN A 355 -7.98 -39.84 -39.69
N LYS A 356 -6.95 -40.71 -39.66
CA LYS A 356 -5.55 -40.57 -40.10
C LYS A 356 -4.61 -39.42 -39.65
N GLU A 357 -3.43 -39.90 -39.24
CA GLU A 357 -2.07 -39.34 -39.41
C GLU A 357 -1.66 -38.14 -38.55
N ASN A 358 -1.03 -38.41 -37.39
CA ASN A 358 0.44 -38.53 -37.33
C ASN A 358 0.93 -38.89 -35.92
N ASN A 359 1.68 -39.99 -35.87
CA ASN A 359 2.45 -40.46 -34.72
C ASN A 359 3.70 -39.61 -34.57
N GLU A 360 3.75 -38.74 -33.56
CA GLU A 360 4.99 -38.29 -32.91
C GLU A 360 4.67 -37.53 -31.61
N ASN A 361 4.13 -38.22 -30.60
CA ASN A 361 4.04 -37.68 -29.24
C ASN A 361 3.80 -38.80 -28.22
N ASN A 362 4.80 -39.66 -28.01
CA ASN A 362 4.82 -40.54 -26.84
C ASN A 362 6.24 -40.88 -26.38
N LYS A 363 7.07 -39.84 -26.24
CA LYS A 363 8.36 -39.90 -25.53
C LYS A 363 8.69 -38.67 -24.67
N ASN A 364 7.73 -37.74 -24.50
CA ASN A 364 7.97 -36.47 -23.79
C ASN A 364 7.20 -36.29 -22.46
N ASN A 365 6.52 -37.33 -21.96
CA ASN A 365 5.81 -37.25 -20.67
C ASN A 365 6.51 -37.97 -19.50
N GLU A 366 7.58 -38.72 -19.72
CA GLU A 366 8.39 -39.31 -18.62
C GLU A 366 9.67 -38.50 -18.28
N ILE A 367 9.89 -37.36 -18.97
CA ILE A 367 11.05 -36.47 -18.71
C ILE A 367 10.63 -35.18 -17.98
N LYS A 368 9.33 -34.99 -17.68
CA LYS A 368 8.83 -33.81 -16.96
C LYS A 368 8.63 -33.98 -15.45
N GLU A 369 8.63 -35.19 -14.91
CA GLU A 369 8.60 -35.41 -13.45
C GLU A 369 9.99 -35.62 -12.83
N ASN A 370 11.01 -35.92 -13.64
CA ASN A 370 12.39 -36.13 -13.15
C ASN A 370 13.31 -34.90 -13.25
N LYS A 371 12.76 -33.69 -13.39
CA LYS A 371 13.52 -32.42 -13.33
C LYS A 371 13.22 -31.54 -12.11
N GLU A 372 12.39 -31.98 -11.17
CA GLU A 372 12.13 -31.26 -9.91
C GLU A 372 13.14 -31.58 -8.78
N ASN A 373 14.11 -32.48 -9.00
CA ASN A 373 15.10 -32.88 -7.96
C ASN A 373 16.55 -32.55 -8.32
N GLN A 374 16.80 -31.37 -8.90
CA GLN A 374 18.13 -30.76 -8.86
C GLN A 374 17.99 -29.34 -8.29
N GLU A 375 17.76 -29.27 -6.98
CA GLU A 375 18.00 -28.06 -6.21
C GLU A 375 19.49 -27.73 -6.34
N ASN A 376 19.80 -26.57 -6.91
CA ASN A 376 21.09 -25.93 -6.73
C ASN A 376 21.27 -25.73 -5.22
N ASN A 377 22.23 -26.48 -4.65
CA ASN A 377 22.78 -26.22 -3.32
C ASN A 377 23.53 -24.88 -3.37
N ASP A 378 22.80 -23.77 -3.35
CA ASP A 378 23.33 -22.55 -2.75
C ASP A 378 23.40 -22.82 -1.25
N GLU A 379 24.62 -22.95 -0.71
CA GLU A 379 24.87 -23.07 0.72
C GLU A 379 24.12 -21.95 1.46
N PHE A 380 23.05 -22.32 2.17
CA PHE A 380 22.37 -21.41 3.06
C PHE A 380 23.33 -20.98 4.16
N VAL A 381 23.80 -19.73 4.09
CA VAL A 381 24.64 -19.17 5.16
C VAL A 381 23.75 -18.83 6.33
N GLU A 382 23.82 -19.65 7.39
CA GLU A 382 23.12 -19.42 8.65
C GLU A 382 23.56 -18.07 9.25
N THR A 383 22.72 -17.05 9.06
CA THR A 383 22.96 -15.68 9.54
C THR A 383 21.84 -15.25 10.47
N GLU A 384 22.21 -14.45 11.46
CA GLU A 384 21.23 -13.78 12.31
C GLU A 384 20.45 -12.75 11.48
N ARG A 385 19.22 -12.43 11.91
CA ARG A 385 18.35 -11.47 11.20
C ARG A 385 18.05 -10.28 12.08
N THR A 386 18.62 -9.13 11.74
CA THR A 386 18.36 -7.86 12.42
C THR A 386 17.20 -7.12 11.76
N PHE A 387 16.25 -6.65 12.57
CA PHE A 387 15.11 -5.86 12.14
C PHE A 387 15.42 -4.37 12.28
N VAL A 388 15.66 -3.93 13.52
CA VAL A 388 16.12 -2.59 13.90
C VAL A 388 17.20 -2.75 14.97
N GLU A 389 17.85 -1.65 15.36
CA GLU A 389 18.82 -1.61 16.47
C GLU A 389 18.22 -2.30 17.71
N ASP A 390 18.98 -3.21 18.35
CA ASP A 390 18.59 -4.10 19.46
C ASP A 390 17.65 -5.29 19.14
N TYR A 391 17.12 -5.42 17.92
CA TYR A 391 16.22 -6.53 17.55
C TYR A 391 16.84 -7.47 16.50
N THR A 392 17.71 -8.36 16.98
CA THR A 392 18.31 -9.44 16.19
C THR A 392 17.78 -10.83 16.57
N LEU A 393 17.21 -11.54 15.60
CA LEU A 393 16.84 -12.95 15.72
C LEU A 393 18.05 -13.85 15.48
N ASN A 394 18.22 -14.87 16.32
CA ASN A 394 19.30 -15.84 16.19
C ASN A 394 19.12 -16.75 14.96
N LYS A 395 20.22 -17.41 14.58
CA LYS A 395 20.27 -18.30 13.40
C LYS A 395 19.29 -19.47 13.45
N GLY A 396 18.96 -19.98 14.64
CA GLY A 396 18.10 -21.13 14.82
C GLY A 396 16.68 -20.88 14.34
N ILE A 397 16.08 -19.74 14.69
CA ILE A 397 14.73 -19.40 14.22
C ILE A 397 14.72 -19.11 12.70
N VAL A 398 15.79 -18.51 12.18
CA VAL A 398 15.92 -18.25 10.74
C VAL A 398 15.98 -19.58 9.97
N ARG A 399 16.78 -20.54 10.43
CA ARG A 399 16.88 -21.89 9.87
C ARG A 399 15.51 -22.59 9.81
N ILE A 400 14.76 -22.62 10.92
CA ILE A 400 13.42 -23.23 10.97
C ILE A 400 12.49 -22.63 9.90
N VAL A 401 12.49 -21.30 9.77
CA VAL A 401 11.60 -20.60 8.82
C VAL A 401 11.99 -20.88 7.38
N VAL A 402 13.29 -20.89 7.09
CA VAL A 402 13.82 -21.16 5.76
C VAL A 402 13.54 -22.61 5.32
N GLU A 403 13.78 -23.59 6.20
CA GLU A 403 13.48 -25.01 5.93
C GLU A 403 11.99 -25.25 5.64
N LYS A 404 11.10 -24.45 6.24
CA LYS A 404 9.64 -24.55 6.05
C LYS A 404 9.08 -23.50 5.10
N SER A 405 9.91 -22.77 4.34
CA SER A 405 9.49 -21.64 3.50
C SER A 405 8.39 -22.00 2.51
N SER A 406 8.42 -23.22 1.96
CA SER A 406 7.41 -23.71 1.01
C SER A 406 6.03 -23.85 1.64
N LYS A 407 5.95 -24.31 2.89
CA LYS A 407 4.68 -24.43 3.63
C LYS A 407 4.12 -23.05 3.99
N PHE A 408 4.98 -22.13 4.41
CA PHE A 408 4.59 -20.74 4.66
C PHE A 408 4.03 -20.07 3.42
N MET A 409 4.74 -20.13 2.29
CA MET A 409 4.28 -19.49 1.06
C MET A 409 2.99 -20.10 0.52
N LYS A 410 2.87 -21.45 0.48
CA LYS A 410 1.65 -22.12 0.03
C LYS A 410 0.41 -21.70 0.82
N THR A 411 0.57 -21.42 2.11
CA THR A 411 -0.53 -21.03 2.99
C THR A 411 -0.79 -19.52 2.97
N LEU A 412 0.26 -18.70 2.95
CA LEU A 412 0.13 -17.23 3.01
C LEU A 412 -0.45 -16.64 1.74
N LEU A 413 -0.03 -17.10 0.56
CA LEU A 413 -0.48 -16.53 -0.72
C LEU A 413 -2.01 -16.44 -0.84
N PRO A 414 -2.81 -17.50 -0.64
CA PRO A 414 -4.26 -17.40 -0.72
C PRO A 414 -4.87 -16.52 0.39
N MET A 415 -4.21 -16.43 1.56
CA MET A 415 -4.70 -15.60 2.67
C MET A 415 -4.55 -14.09 2.42
N LEU A 416 -3.56 -13.67 1.64
CA LEU A 416 -3.35 -12.25 1.28
C LEU A 416 -4.50 -11.68 0.46
N THR A 417 -5.13 -12.51 -0.37
CA THR A 417 -6.28 -12.16 -1.21
C THR A 417 -7.60 -12.78 -0.71
N ASP A 418 -7.65 -13.22 0.55
CA ASP A 418 -8.87 -13.79 1.12
C ASP A 418 -10.01 -12.76 1.13
N TRP A 419 -11.25 -13.21 0.92
CA TRP A 419 -12.40 -12.32 0.88
C TRP A 419 -12.67 -11.61 2.22
N THR A 420 -12.22 -12.19 3.35
CA THR A 420 -12.38 -11.59 4.68
C THR A 420 -11.23 -10.65 5.05
N GLU A 421 -11.58 -9.42 5.40
CA GLU A 421 -10.61 -8.40 5.86
C GLU A 421 -9.76 -8.89 7.04
N LYS A 422 -10.38 -9.56 8.01
CA LYS A 422 -9.68 -10.08 9.19
C LYS A 422 -8.58 -11.07 8.83
N THR A 423 -8.81 -11.94 7.84
CA THR A 423 -7.81 -12.91 7.39
C THR A 423 -6.68 -12.22 6.64
N ARG A 424 -6.99 -11.24 5.78
CA ARG A 424 -5.96 -10.45 5.08
C ARG A 424 -5.07 -9.68 6.03
N LYS A 425 -5.63 -8.96 7.01
CA LYS A 425 -4.84 -8.20 8.01
C LYS A 425 -3.88 -9.07 8.80
N TYR A 426 -4.36 -10.25 9.21
CA TYR A 426 -3.50 -11.26 9.83
C TYR A 426 -2.41 -11.72 8.85
N ALA A 427 -2.78 -12.08 7.62
CA ALA A 427 -1.86 -12.55 6.59
C ALA A 427 -0.75 -11.54 6.28
N TYR A 428 -1.06 -10.25 6.14
CA TYR A 428 -0.05 -9.20 5.92
C TYR A 428 0.86 -8.99 7.13
N SER A 429 0.32 -9.10 8.35
CA SER A 429 1.14 -9.03 9.57
C SER A 429 2.12 -10.21 9.64
N VAL A 430 1.65 -11.42 9.31
CA VAL A 430 2.51 -12.61 9.22
C VAL A 430 3.52 -12.48 8.09
N ALA A 431 3.08 -12.07 6.90
CA ALA A 431 3.89 -11.97 5.70
C ALA A 431 5.05 -10.98 5.90
N ARG A 432 4.83 -9.79 6.44
CA ARG A 432 5.90 -8.82 6.69
C ARG A 432 7.01 -9.39 7.58
N THR A 433 6.64 -10.03 8.69
CA THR A 433 7.61 -10.67 9.59
C THR A 433 8.30 -11.84 8.91
N TYR A 434 7.54 -12.73 8.25
CA TYR A 434 8.07 -13.89 7.55
C TYR A 434 9.05 -13.50 6.43
N LEU A 435 8.69 -12.53 5.58
CA LEU A 435 9.49 -12.03 4.47
C LEU A 435 10.82 -11.45 4.97
N TRP A 436 10.81 -10.77 6.12
CA TRP A 436 12.03 -10.27 6.74
C TRP A 436 12.94 -11.39 7.26
N ILE A 437 12.36 -12.42 7.89
CA ILE A 437 13.13 -13.56 8.43
C ILE A 437 13.72 -14.39 7.29
N VAL A 438 12.91 -14.78 6.31
CA VAL A 438 13.35 -15.63 5.19
C VAL A 438 14.38 -14.89 4.33
N GLY A 439 14.26 -13.57 4.20
CA GLY A 439 15.17 -12.70 3.43
C GLY A 439 15.41 -13.22 2.01
N GLY A 440 16.67 -13.32 1.58
CA GLY A 440 17.04 -13.63 0.19
C GLY A 440 16.46 -14.94 -0.36
N THR A 441 16.17 -15.93 0.49
CA THR A 441 15.54 -17.19 0.07
C THR A 441 14.13 -16.96 -0.50
N VAL A 442 13.51 -15.80 -0.29
CA VAL A 442 12.24 -15.44 -0.94
C VAL A 442 12.34 -15.33 -2.47
N GLN A 443 13.55 -15.17 -3.02
CA GLN A 443 13.79 -15.04 -4.47
C GLN A 443 13.08 -16.14 -5.28
N LYS A 444 13.11 -17.41 -4.81
CA LYS A 444 12.45 -18.53 -5.49
C LYS A 444 10.92 -18.45 -5.54
N TYR A 445 10.32 -17.55 -4.75
CA TYR A 445 8.88 -17.34 -4.68
C TYR A 445 8.39 -16.07 -5.38
N VAL A 446 9.29 -15.25 -5.93
CA VAL A 446 8.96 -13.96 -6.57
C VAL A 446 7.88 -14.12 -7.63
N GLN A 447 7.98 -15.16 -8.48
CA GLN A 447 7.02 -15.42 -9.56
C GLN A 447 5.60 -15.75 -9.07
N TYR A 448 5.45 -16.22 -7.82
CA TYR A 448 4.17 -16.53 -7.21
C TYR A 448 3.65 -15.39 -6.31
N LEU A 449 4.55 -14.66 -5.65
CA LEU A 449 4.20 -13.60 -4.72
C LEU A 449 3.81 -12.29 -5.43
N LEU A 450 4.60 -11.83 -6.41
CA LEU A 450 4.31 -10.58 -7.11
C LEU A 450 2.93 -10.54 -7.78
N PRO A 451 2.42 -11.59 -8.45
CA PRO A 451 1.07 -11.54 -9.02
C PRO A 451 -0.03 -11.44 -7.94
N VAL A 452 0.15 -12.06 -6.77
CA VAL A 452 -0.80 -11.94 -5.65
C VAL A 452 -0.83 -10.51 -5.10
N LEU A 453 0.34 -9.88 -4.96
CA LEU A 453 0.43 -8.48 -4.55
C LEU A 453 -0.13 -7.53 -5.62
N GLY A 454 0.12 -7.80 -6.91
CA GLY A 454 -0.49 -7.06 -8.03
C GLY A 454 -2.02 -7.14 -8.03
N ASN A 455 -2.58 -8.34 -7.85
CA ASN A 455 -4.02 -8.54 -7.71
C ASN A 455 -4.59 -7.76 -6.51
N THR A 456 -3.84 -7.67 -5.39
CA THR A 456 -4.26 -6.87 -4.24
C THR A 456 -4.33 -5.39 -4.60
N LEU A 457 -3.31 -4.84 -5.28
CA LEU A 457 -3.30 -3.44 -5.69
C LEU A 457 -4.43 -3.09 -6.66
N ARG A 458 -4.80 -4.03 -7.53
CA ARG A 458 -5.90 -3.87 -8.48
C ARG A 458 -7.27 -3.97 -7.80
N ASP A 459 -7.47 -5.02 -7.00
CA ASP A 459 -8.81 -5.46 -6.57
C ASP A 459 -9.13 -5.12 -5.08
N ILE A 460 -8.13 -4.83 -4.25
CA ILE A 460 -8.25 -4.67 -2.77
C ILE A 460 -7.53 -3.40 -2.28
N ARG A 461 -8.12 -2.24 -2.57
CA ARG A 461 -7.51 -0.93 -2.28
C ARG A 461 -7.14 -0.71 -0.81
N ASP A 462 -7.93 -1.21 0.13
CA ASP A 462 -7.70 -1.03 1.58
C ASP A 462 -6.39 -1.68 2.07
N GLU A 463 -5.82 -2.61 1.31
CA GLU A 463 -4.58 -3.33 1.65
C GLU A 463 -3.40 -2.94 0.75
N SER A 464 -3.54 -1.88 -0.05
CA SER A 464 -2.49 -1.45 -0.99
C SER A 464 -1.18 -1.11 -0.29
N ASP A 465 -1.22 -0.37 0.82
CA ASP A 465 -0.02 -0.04 1.60
C ASP A 465 0.68 -1.31 2.11
N ASN A 466 -0.08 -2.28 2.62
CA ASN A 466 0.49 -3.54 3.10
C ASN A 466 1.10 -4.37 1.96
N ALA A 467 0.50 -4.36 0.77
CA ALA A 467 1.06 -5.01 -0.41
C ALA A 467 2.38 -4.35 -0.87
N LEU A 468 2.42 -3.01 -0.90
CA LEU A 468 3.63 -2.26 -1.25
C LEU A 468 4.74 -2.42 -0.20
N GLN A 469 4.39 -2.51 1.09
CA GLN A 469 5.35 -2.85 2.15
C GLN A 469 5.94 -4.25 1.96
N CYS A 470 5.12 -5.25 1.60
CA CYS A 470 5.62 -6.59 1.29
C CYS A 470 6.60 -6.57 0.10
N VAL A 471 6.30 -5.84 -0.98
CA VAL A 471 7.24 -5.69 -2.10
C VAL A 471 8.51 -4.98 -1.66
N SER A 472 8.40 -3.89 -0.90
CA SER A 472 9.56 -3.15 -0.40
C SER A 472 10.50 -4.04 0.40
N ILE A 473 9.95 -4.91 1.28
CA ILE A 473 10.73 -5.88 2.05
C ILE A 473 11.39 -6.90 1.12
N VAL A 474 10.64 -7.46 0.16
CA VAL A 474 11.19 -8.41 -0.83
C VAL A 474 12.34 -7.77 -1.60
N SER A 475 12.17 -6.54 -2.10
CA SER A 475 13.17 -5.83 -2.88
C SER A 475 14.45 -5.56 -2.11
N LYS A 476 14.37 -5.33 -0.79
CA LYS A 476 15.56 -5.18 0.05
C LYS A 476 16.48 -6.42 0.06
N PHE A 477 15.91 -7.63 -0.11
CA PHE A 477 16.66 -8.88 0.01
C PHE A 477 16.88 -9.61 -1.32
N VAL A 478 16.11 -9.30 -2.36
CA VAL A 478 16.15 -9.95 -3.66
C VAL A 478 16.89 -9.06 -4.66
N PRO A 479 17.84 -9.61 -5.46
CA PRO A 479 18.51 -8.84 -6.51
C PRO A 479 17.52 -8.18 -7.47
N GLY A 480 17.79 -6.92 -7.86
CA GLY A 480 16.96 -6.14 -8.78
C GLY A 480 16.64 -6.90 -10.07
N LYS A 481 17.63 -7.61 -10.63
CA LYS A 481 17.47 -8.50 -11.79
C LYS A 481 16.26 -9.42 -11.71
N CYS A 482 16.08 -10.12 -10.59
CA CYS A 482 15.01 -11.10 -10.45
C CYS A 482 13.63 -10.44 -10.44
N LEU A 483 13.55 -9.20 -9.93
CA LEU A 483 12.32 -8.40 -9.97
C LEU A 483 12.10 -7.82 -11.37
N CYS A 484 13.15 -7.30 -12.00
CA CYS A 484 13.12 -6.77 -13.37
C CYS A 484 12.65 -7.82 -14.37
N ASP A 485 13.23 -9.03 -14.34
CA ASP A 485 12.88 -10.16 -15.22
C ASP A 485 11.39 -10.52 -15.13
N TYR A 486 10.76 -10.31 -13.98
CA TYR A 486 9.33 -10.54 -13.80
C TYR A 486 8.48 -9.31 -14.19
N LEU A 487 8.86 -8.12 -13.71
CA LEU A 487 8.02 -6.92 -13.80
C LEU A 487 8.12 -6.25 -15.17
N ALA A 488 9.31 -6.12 -15.75
CA ALA A 488 9.51 -5.39 -17.01
C ALA A 488 8.68 -5.97 -18.17
N PRO A 489 8.63 -7.30 -18.42
CA PRO A 489 7.83 -7.86 -19.51
C PRO A 489 6.31 -7.66 -19.35
N ARG A 490 5.84 -7.26 -18.16
CA ARG A 490 4.40 -7.05 -17.85
C ARG A 490 3.98 -5.59 -17.98
N ILE A 491 4.92 -4.70 -18.29
CA ILE A 491 4.63 -3.32 -18.67
C ILE A 491 4.07 -3.33 -20.10
N ASN A 492 2.80 -2.96 -20.25
CA ASN A 492 2.08 -2.94 -21.52
C ASN A 492 1.34 -1.61 -21.73
N ASN A 493 0.80 -1.39 -22.93
CA ASN A 493 0.11 -0.15 -23.31
C ASN A 493 -1.22 0.06 -22.58
N GLU A 494 -1.81 -0.99 -21.99
CA GLU A 494 -3.00 -0.85 -21.12
C GLU A 494 -2.61 -0.34 -19.73
N GLY A 495 -1.32 -0.26 -19.42
CA GLY A 495 -0.77 0.39 -18.23
C GLY A 495 -1.35 -0.18 -16.93
N PRO A 496 -1.06 -1.43 -16.55
CA PRO A 496 -1.52 -1.94 -15.26
C PRO A 496 -0.83 -1.14 -14.15
N LYS A 497 -1.55 -0.14 -13.62
CA LYS A 497 -1.11 0.72 -12.52
C LYS A 497 -0.47 -0.08 -11.39
N GLU A 498 -0.97 -1.27 -11.12
CA GLU A 498 -0.39 -2.20 -10.15
C GLU A 498 1.06 -2.56 -10.47
N ILE A 499 1.43 -2.84 -11.72
CA ILE A 499 2.81 -3.18 -12.09
C ILE A 499 3.73 -1.98 -11.89
N VAL A 500 3.29 -0.78 -12.29
CA VAL A 500 4.07 0.45 -12.09
C VAL A 500 4.28 0.73 -10.60
N LEU A 501 3.26 0.53 -9.76
CA LEU A 501 3.36 0.66 -8.31
C LEU A 501 4.35 -0.37 -7.70
N LEU A 502 4.30 -1.64 -8.13
CA LEU A 502 5.26 -2.66 -7.69
C LEU A 502 6.69 -2.30 -8.10
N ILE A 503 6.90 -1.83 -9.34
CA ILE A 503 8.20 -1.37 -9.85
C ILE A 503 8.71 -0.17 -9.03
N THR A 504 7.83 0.78 -8.73
CA THR A 504 8.19 1.98 -7.96
C THR A 504 8.66 1.60 -6.56
N ALA A 505 7.85 0.84 -5.82
CA ALA A 505 8.23 0.37 -4.48
C ALA A 505 9.52 -0.46 -4.49
N ALA A 506 9.71 -1.26 -5.53
CA ALA A 506 10.94 -2.02 -5.73
C ALA A 506 12.15 -1.12 -6.03
N ALA A 507 12.03 -0.12 -6.90
CA ALA A 507 13.11 0.79 -7.26
C ALA A 507 13.58 1.62 -6.07
N VAL A 508 12.66 2.05 -5.19
CA VAL A 508 12.95 2.77 -3.95
C VAL A 508 13.80 1.92 -2.98
N ASN A 509 13.44 0.64 -2.80
CA ASN A 509 13.99 -0.19 -1.72
C ASN A 509 15.00 -1.26 -2.16
N GLY A 510 15.05 -1.57 -3.44
CA GLY A 510 15.78 -2.71 -3.98
C GLY A 510 17.27 -2.44 -4.22
N SER A 511 17.98 -3.43 -4.74
CA SER A 511 19.33 -3.30 -5.29
C SER A 511 19.31 -3.50 -6.81
N PHE A 512 18.87 -2.47 -7.55
CA PHE A 512 18.86 -2.46 -9.01
C PHE A 512 20.16 -1.92 -9.58
N GLU A 513 20.70 -2.64 -10.57
CA GLU A 513 21.83 -2.18 -11.38
C GLU A 513 21.37 -1.23 -12.51
N PRO A 514 22.24 -0.34 -13.02
CA PRO A 514 21.94 0.59 -14.10
C PRO A 514 21.25 -0.04 -15.32
N GLU A 515 21.70 -1.23 -15.75
CA GLU A 515 21.15 -1.92 -16.91
C GLU A 515 19.68 -2.33 -16.70
N GLU A 516 19.33 -2.73 -15.48
CA GLU A 516 17.98 -3.17 -15.12
C GLU A 516 17.01 -1.99 -15.07
N LEU A 517 17.45 -0.86 -14.51
CA LEU A 517 16.68 0.39 -14.51
C LEU A 517 16.48 0.90 -15.93
N ASN A 518 17.52 0.84 -16.77
CA ASN A 518 17.43 1.23 -18.17
C ASN A 518 16.46 0.31 -18.94
N GLN A 519 16.46 -1.00 -18.68
CA GLN A 519 15.51 -1.93 -19.28
C GLN A 519 14.06 -1.56 -18.95
N ILE A 520 13.78 -1.24 -17.68
CA ILE A 520 12.44 -0.81 -17.24
C ILE A 520 12.06 0.51 -17.92
N LEU A 521 12.96 1.50 -17.91
CA LEU A 521 12.72 2.81 -18.53
C LEU A 521 12.43 2.68 -20.03
N ASN A 522 13.26 1.92 -20.76
CA ASN A 522 13.10 1.69 -22.20
C ASN A 522 11.80 0.95 -22.51
N GLN A 523 11.41 -0.01 -21.66
CA GLN A 523 10.12 -0.68 -21.82
C GLN A 523 8.95 0.30 -21.60
N CYS A 524 8.99 1.12 -20.55
CA CYS A 524 7.99 2.16 -20.30
C CYS A 524 7.87 3.15 -21.48
N MET A 525 8.99 3.53 -22.08
CA MET A 525 9.05 4.37 -23.27
C MET A 525 8.47 3.67 -24.51
N HIS A 526 8.86 2.42 -24.76
CA HIS A 526 8.46 1.66 -25.95
C HIS A 526 6.95 1.43 -26.00
N VAL A 527 6.35 1.06 -24.87
CA VAL A 527 4.90 0.81 -24.75
C VAL A 527 4.08 2.07 -24.43
N LYS A 528 4.75 3.23 -24.31
CA LYS A 528 4.14 4.54 -24.03
C LYS A 528 3.21 4.54 -22.82
N VAL A 529 3.65 3.97 -21.69
CA VAL A 529 2.83 3.85 -20.45
C VAL A 529 2.29 5.20 -19.96
N TYR A 530 3.00 6.29 -20.25
CA TYR A 530 2.59 7.65 -19.93
C TYR A 530 1.28 8.11 -20.61
N GLU A 531 0.77 7.37 -21.60
CA GLU A 531 -0.56 7.61 -22.17
C GLU A 531 -1.70 7.18 -21.22
N ALA A 532 -1.43 6.28 -20.26
CA ALA A 532 -2.37 5.86 -19.23
C ALA A 532 -2.37 6.84 -18.05
N LEU A 533 -3.43 7.66 -17.94
CA LEU A 533 -3.53 8.74 -16.94
C LEU A 533 -3.37 8.28 -15.49
N ASP A 534 -3.84 7.07 -15.16
CA ASP A 534 -3.78 6.49 -13.82
C ASP A 534 -2.38 5.97 -13.43
N CYS A 535 -1.47 5.88 -14.40
CA CYS A 535 -0.06 5.53 -14.21
C CYS A 535 0.86 6.74 -14.01
N ILE A 536 0.41 7.97 -14.29
CA ILE A 536 1.30 9.14 -14.33
C ILE A 536 1.97 9.41 -12.97
N GLU A 537 1.19 9.46 -11.88
CA GLU A 537 1.72 9.68 -10.53
C GLU A 537 2.72 8.57 -10.10
N PRO A 538 2.40 7.27 -10.24
CA PRO A 538 3.37 6.21 -10.03
C PRO A 538 4.64 6.34 -10.90
N LEU A 539 4.51 6.71 -12.17
CA LEU A 539 5.65 6.91 -13.07
C LEU A 539 6.53 8.10 -12.65
N VAL A 540 5.92 9.19 -12.18
CA VAL A 540 6.68 10.32 -11.62
C VAL A 540 7.51 9.86 -10.42
N ASN A 541 6.89 9.14 -9.48
CA ASN A 541 7.59 8.59 -8.31
C ASN A 541 8.70 7.61 -8.73
N PHE A 542 8.46 6.75 -9.73
CA PHE A 542 9.48 5.86 -10.28
C PHE A 542 10.67 6.63 -10.85
N VAL A 543 10.44 7.67 -11.66
CA VAL A 543 11.51 8.46 -12.28
C VAL A 543 12.32 9.20 -11.22
N ILE A 544 11.67 9.80 -10.22
CA ILE A 544 12.38 10.43 -9.09
C ILE A 544 13.22 9.39 -8.35
N SER A 545 12.68 8.18 -8.14
CA SER A 545 13.39 7.06 -7.48
C SER A 545 14.67 6.66 -8.19
N ILE A 546 14.63 6.50 -9.51
CA ILE A 546 15.83 6.09 -10.26
C ILE A 546 16.86 7.23 -10.38
N ILE A 547 16.43 8.49 -10.43
CA ILE A 547 17.33 9.65 -10.45
C ILE A 547 18.06 9.82 -9.11
N HIS A 548 17.34 9.82 -7.99
CA HIS A 548 17.93 10.02 -6.66
C HIS A 548 18.84 8.86 -6.24
N ARG A 549 18.56 7.66 -6.75
CA ARG A 549 19.31 6.45 -6.41
C ARG A 549 20.74 6.46 -6.95
N SER A 550 20.94 6.94 -8.17
CA SER A 550 22.26 6.97 -8.80
C SER A 550 22.42 8.18 -9.70
N THR A 551 23.25 9.12 -9.27
CA THR A 551 23.63 10.30 -10.06
C THR A 551 24.35 9.90 -11.34
N ASP A 552 25.14 8.83 -11.32
CA ASP A 552 25.86 8.33 -12.48
C ASP A 552 24.89 7.80 -13.53
N PHE A 553 23.92 6.98 -13.11
CA PHE A 553 22.83 6.52 -13.98
C PHE A 553 22.05 7.68 -14.58
N ALA A 554 21.68 8.67 -13.74
CA ALA A 554 20.92 9.83 -14.17
C ALA A 554 21.68 10.68 -15.21
N ASN A 555 23.00 10.81 -15.06
CA ASN A 555 23.84 11.56 -15.99
C ASN A 555 24.05 10.80 -17.31
N GLU A 556 24.30 9.49 -17.26
CA GLU A 556 24.48 8.64 -18.45
C GLU A 556 23.19 8.52 -19.27
N ASN A 557 22.04 8.47 -18.61
CA ASN A 557 20.73 8.30 -19.25
C ASN A 557 19.90 9.60 -19.30
N ALA A 558 20.55 10.76 -19.10
CA ALA A 558 19.88 12.06 -18.98
C ALA A 558 18.92 12.33 -20.14
N VAL A 559 19.33 12.07 -21.39
CA VAL A 559 18.49 12.32 -22.57
C VAL A 559 17.21 11.49 -22.53
N SER A 560 17.31 10.17 -22.31
CA SER A 560 16.15 9.27 -22.22
C SER A 560 15.22 9.64 -21.07
N LEU A 561 15.78 9.98 -19.89
CA LEU A 561 15.01 10.41 -18.73
C LEU A 561 14.26 11.71 -19.01
N LEU A 562 14.92 12.71 -19.61
CA LEU A 562 14.30 13.99 -19.94
C LEU A 562 13.22 13.86 -21.01
N ILE A 563 13.42 13.03 -22.03
CA ILE A 563 12.38 12.69 -23.01
C ILE A 563 11.17 12.06 -22.30
N PHE A 564 11.41 11.11 -21.41
CA PHE A 564 10.34 10.46 -20.66
C PHE A 564 9.59 11.44 -19.74
N ILE A 565 10.31 12.33 -19.05
CA ILE A 565 9.72 13.41 -18.23
C ILE A 565 8.86 14.35 -19.08
N LEU A 566 9.35 14.78 -20.24
CA LEU A 566 8.60 15.66 -21.14
C LEU A 566 7.31 14.99 -21.63
N ASN A 567 7.38 13.70 -22.02
CA ASN A 567 6.22 12.91 -22.42
C ASN A 567 5.20 12.74 -21.28
N LEU A 568 5.66 12.51 -20.04
CA LEU A 568 4.79 12.47 -18.85
C LEU A 568 4.07 13.81 -18.62
N CYS A 569 4.77 14.93 -18.87
CA CYS A 569 4.23 16.27 -18.65
C CYS A 569 3.22 16.71 -19.71
N GLU A 570 3.13 16.03 -20.86
CA GLU A 570 2.14 16.40 -21.88
C GLU A 570 0.69 16.29 -21.39
N LYS A 571 0.43 15.41 -20.42
CA LYS A 571 -0.91 15.17 -19.86
C LYS A 571 -1.10 15.81 -18.48
N THR A 572 -0.03 16.24 -17.81
CA THR A 572 -0.07 16.73 -16.43
C THR A 572 1.00 17.78 -16.15
N ASP A 573 0.76 18.66 -15.17
CA ASP A 573 1.77 19.65 -14.71
C ASP A 573 2.79 19.02 -13.73
N ALA A 574 3.33 17.85 -14.09
CA ALA A 574 4.25 17.07 -13.26
C ALA A 574 5.69 17.61 -13.26
N LEU A 575 6.02 18.55 -14.15
CA LEU A 575 7.39 19.05 -14.33
C LEU A 575 7.96 19.65 -13.03
N LYS A 576 7.09 20.24 -12.21
CA LYS A 576 7.42 20.80 -10.90
C LYS A 576 8.02 19.77 -9.94
N CYS A 577 7.60 18.51 -10.05
CA CYS A 577 8.12 17.41 -9.23
C CYS A 577 9.60 17.12 -9.52
N PHE A 578 10.11 17.51 -10.70
CA PHE A 578 11.49 17.26 -11.12
C PHE A 578 12.43 18.45 -10.98
N THR A 579 11.96 19.59 -10.45
CA THR A 579 12.69 20.87 -10.43
C THR A 579 14.14 20.73 -9.96
N THR A 580 14.39 19.90 -8.94
CA THR A 580 15.72 19.65 -8.36
C THR A 580 16.10 18.17 -8.31
N ALA A 581 15.39 17.30 -9.04
CA ALA A 581 15.58 15.85 -8.94
C ALA A 581 17.00 15.43 -9.34
N PHE A 582 17.62 16.10 -10.31
CA PHE A 582 18.99 15.85 -10.75
C PHE A 582 20.07 16.46 -9.84
N GLY A 583 19.72 16.91 -8.62
CA GLY A 583 20.62 17.62 -7.70
C GLY A 583 20.94 19.06 -8.09
N ARG A 584 20.41 19.53 -9.23
CA ARG A 584 20.49 20.90 -9.77
C ARG A 584 19.17 21.24 -10.49
N PRO A 585 18.93 22.53 -10.83
CA PRO A 585 17.74 22.93 -11.58
C PRO A 585 17.58 22.13 -12.88
N ILE A 586 16.39 21.58 -13.13
CA ILE A 586 16.11 20.83 -14.38
C ILE A 586 16.31 21.71 -15.64
N SER A 587 16.13 23.03 -15.51
CA SER A 587 16.44 24.01 -16.56
C SER A 587 17.89 23.89 -17.05
N ASP A 588 18.85 23.67 -16.14
CA ASP A 588 20.26 23.58 -16.46
C ASP A 588 20.58 22.25 -17.16
N VAL A 589 19.87 21.18 -16.79
CA VAL A 589 20.00 19.87 -17.44
C VAL A 589 19.42 19.91 -18.85
N PHE A 590 18.26 20.56 -19.04
CA PHE A 590 17.71 20.82 -20.37
C PHE A 590 18.66 21.66 -21.23
N ALA A 591 19.28 22.69 -20.65
CA ALA A 591 20.27 23.51 -21.36
C ALA A 591 21.45 22.67 -21.87
N GLU A 592 22.00 21.80 -21.02
CA GLU A 592 23.14 20.94 -21.35
C GLU A 592 22.81 19.93 -22.46
N LYS A 593 21.59 19.38 -22.46
CA LYS A 593 21.14 18.35 -23.40
C LYS A 593 20.26 18.88 -24.54
N MET A 594 20.17 20.19 -24.72
CA MET A 594 19.25 20.83 -25.66
C MET A 594 19.35 20.27 -27.08
N SER A 595 20.58 20.15 -27.63
CA SER A 595 20.78 19.64 -28.99
C SER A 595 20.24 18.21 -29.17
N ASP A 596 20.47 17.34 -28.20
CA ASP A 596 20.04 15.94 -28.25
C ASP A 596 18.52 15.81 -28.09
N LEU A 597 17.93 16.63 -27.21
CA LEU A 597 16.48 16.67 -27.00
C LEU A 597 15.73 17.21 -28.21
N LEU A 598 16.25 18.23 -28.88
CA LEU A 598 15.68 18.73 -30.13
C LEU A 598 15.74 17.67 -31.23
N LYS A 599 16.80 16.85 -31.28
CA LYS A 599 16.95 15.76 -32.27
C LYS A 599 16.13 14.51 -31.95
N SER A 600 15.42 14.46 -30.82
CA SER A 600 14.62 13.30 -30.44
C SER A 600 13.42 13.07 -31.38
N SER A 601 12.95 11.83 -31.50
CA SER A 601 11.77 11.49 -32.31
C SER A 601 10.46 11.78 -31.56
N ASP A 602 9.35 11.84 -32.31
CA ASP A 602 7.97 11.90 -31.77
C ASP A 602 7.65 13.11 -30.87
N LYS A 603 8.26 14.28 -31.14
CA LYS A 603 8.02 15.51 -30.38
C LYS A 603 6.65 16.11 -30.72
N THR A 604 5.80 16.30 -29.71
CA THR A 604 4.53 17.03 -29.86
C THR A 604 4.72 18.55 -29.64
N PRO A 605 3.73 19.38 -30.00
CA PRO A 605 3.76 20.80 -29.64
C PRO A 605 3.88 21.06 -28.13
N GLN A 606 3.26 20.20 -27.31
CA GLN A 606 3.31 20.31 -25.86
C GLN A 606 4.69 19.92 -25.33
N PHE A 607 5.33 18.89 -25.90
CA PHE A 607 6.71 18.51 -25.63
C PHE A 607 7.67 19.68 -25.87
N LEU A 608 7.61 20.29 -27.05
CA LEU A 608 8.46 21.44 -27.40
C LEU A 608 8.21 22.63 -26.48
N THR A 609 6.94 22.87 -26.13
CA THR A 609 6.56 23.93 -25.19
C THR A 609 7.21 23.71 -23.82
N HIS A 610 7.13 22.50 -23.27
CA HIS A 610 7.75 22.20 -21.97
C HIS A 610 9.28 22.29 -22.04
N LEU A 611 9.90 21.79 -23.09
CA LEU A 611 11.35 21.85 -23.27
C LEU A 611 11.84 23.30 -23.37
N MET A 612 11.33 24.05 -24.34
CA MET A 612 11.85 25.37 -24.69
C MET A 612 11.46 26.45 -23.69
N LEU A 613 10.31 26.35 -22.99
CA LEU A 613 9.95 27.34 -21.97
C LEU A 613 10.59 27.07 -20.60
N THR A 614 11.08 25.86 -20.36
CA THR A 614 11.78 25.53 -19.10
C THR A 614 13.29 25.74 -19.21
N ALA A 615 13.85 25.57 -20.41
CA ALA A 615 15.26 25.83 -20.65
C ALA A 615 15.57 27.35 -20.62
N PRO A 616 16.78 27.74 -20.19
CA PRO A 616 17.23 29.13 -20.28
C PRO A 616 17.23 29.63 -21.74
N PRO A 617 16.81 30.88 -22.02
CA PRO A 617 16.75 31.43 -23.37
C PRO A 617 18.09 31.37 -24.12
N GLU A 618 19.20 31.52 -23.41
CA GLU A 618 20.55 31.45 -23.97
C GLU A 618 20.86 30.08 -24.58
N SER A 619 20.27 29.00 -24.04
CA SER A 619 20.47 27.64 -24.54
C SER A 619 19.72 27.39 -25.85
N ILE A 620 18.53 28.00 -26.00
CA ILE A 620 17.76 27.97 -27.25
C ILE A 620 18.54 28.74 -28.32
N LYS A 621 19.02 29.93 -27.96
CA LYS A 621 19.82 30.78 -28.84
C LYS A 621 21.10 30.10 -29.32
N ALA A 622 21.79 29.37 -28.44
CA ALA A 622 22.98 28.58 -28.80
C ALA A 622 22.67 27.40 -29.73
N ASN A 623 21.42 26.91 -29.76
CA ASN A 623 20.95 25.82 -30.61
C ASN A 623 19.90 26.29 -31.65
N GLN A 624 19.92 27.58 -32.01
CA GLN A 624 18.82 28.20 -32.75
C GLN A 624 18.52 27.53 -34.09
N GLU A 625 19.53 27.10 -34.85
CA GLU A 625 19.33 26.44 -36.14
C GLU A 625 18.44 25.20 -36.00
N LEU A 626 18.78 24.30 -35.05
CA LEU A 626 17.98 23.12 -34.74
C LEU A 626 16.61 23.49 -34.16
N ALA A 627 16.54 24.50 -33.29
CA ALA A 627 15.27 24.94 -32.71
C ALA A 627 14.31 25.45 -33.81
N CYS A 628 14.80 26.24 -34.75
CA CYS A 628 14.04 26.74 -35.90
C CYS A 628 13.59 25.61 -36.83
N ASP A 629 14.46 24.62 -37.10
CA ASP A 629 14.11 23.46 -37.92
C ASP A 629 12.98 22.64 -37.29
N GLU A 630 13.07 22.38 -35.98
CA GLU A 630 12.05 21.60 -35.27
C GLU A 630 10.74 22.36 -35.11
N LEU A 631 10.79 23.68 -34.85
CA LEU A 631 9.60 24.54 -34.84
C LEU A 631 8.95 24.61 -36.23
N SER A 632 9.75 24.72 -37.29
CA SER A 632 9.25 24.69 -38.68
C SER A 632 8.56 23.36 -39.00
N SER A 633 9.19 22.24 -38.63
CA SER A 633 8.60 20.92 -38.83
C SER A 633 7.31 20.75 -38.03
N ALA A 634 7.22 21.32 -36.82
CA ALA A 634 6.01 21.29 -36.02
C ALA A 634 4.89 22.18 -36.61
N LEU A 635 5.23 23.23 -37.36
CA LEU A 635 4.29 24.04 -38.13
C LEU A 635 3.81 23.34 -39.42
N ASP A 636 4.49 22.33 -39.94
CA ASP A 636 4.05 21.62 -41.16
C ASP A 636 2.82 20.71 -40.94
N THR A 637 2.31 20.61 -39.71
CA THR A 637 1.08 19.87 -39.36
C THR A 637 -0.18 20.50 -39.95
N GLU A 638 -1.17 19.68 -40.31
CA GLU A 638 -2.48 20.18 -40.77
C GLU A 638 -3.40 20.59 -39.61
N ASP A 639 -3.08 20.24 -38.36
CA ASP A 639 -3.91 20.54 -37.19
C ASP A 639 -3.80 22.02 -36.77
N PRO A 640 -4.88 22.82 -36.90
CA PRO A 640 -4.84 24.24 -36.55
C PRO A 640 -4.55 24.52 -35.07
N ALA A 641 -4.93 23.60 -34.17
CA ALA A 641 -4.68 23.77 -32.74
C ALA A 641 -3.18 23.59 -32.40
N SER A 642 -2.54 22.58 -32.99
CA SER A 642 -1.10 22.36 -32.90
C SER A 642 -0.31 23.56 -33.44
N LYS A 643 -0.70 24.09 -34.62
CA LYS A 643 -0.10 25.31 -35.17
C LYS A 643 -0.20 26.50 -34.21
N ALA A 644 -1.41 26.75 -33.69
CA ALA A 644 -1.63 27.85 -32.75
C ALA A 644 -0.74 27.74 -31.50
N MET A 645 -0.52 26.52 -31.00
CA MET A 645 0.35 26.28 -29.85
C MET A 645 1.82 26.58 -30.17
N ILE A 646 2.32 26.13 -31.33
CA ILE A 646 3.69 26.39 -31.77
C ILE A 646 3.92 27.88 -32.01
N GLU A 647 2.98 28.58 -32.64
CA GLU A 647 3.11 30.03 -32.86
C GLU A 647 3.12 30.82 -31.55
N LEU A 648 2.30 30.41 -30.58
CA LEU A 648 2.34 30.98 -29.23
C LEU A 648 3.69 30.69 -28.54
N LEU A 649 4.26 29.50 -28.76
CA LEU A 649 5.58 29.15 -28.26
C LEU A 649 6.67 30.05 -28.89
N ILE A 650 6.64 30.26 -30.21
CA ILE A 650 7.58 31.15 -30.92
C ILE A 650 7.53 32.56 -30.32
N SER A 651 6.33 33.11 -30.12
CA SER A 651 6.14 34.43 -29.49
C SER A 651 6.80 34.49 -28.10
N LYS A 652 6.57 33.49 -27.25
CA LYS A 652 7.15 33.43 -25.90
C LYS A 652 8.67 33.29 -25.90
N ILE A 653 9.23 32.47 -26.80
CA ILE A 653 10.69 32.32 -26.94
C ILE A 653 11.32 33.63 -27.41
N ALA A 654 10.70 34.29 -28.40
CA ALA A 654 11.15 35.57 -28.91
C ALA A 654 11.16 36.63 -27.80
N ASP A 655 10.08 36.75 -27.02
CA ASP A 655 9.97 37.70 -25.91
C ASP A 655 10.95 37.42 -24.77
N ALA A 656 11.30 36.15 -24.55
CA ALA A 656 12.32 35.75 -23.58
C ALA A 656 13.76 36.01 -24.08
N GLY A 657 13.95 36.45 -25.33
CA GLY A 657 15.28 36.68 -25.92
C GLY A 657 15.99 35.42 -26.40
N GLY A 658 15.24 34.34 -26.69
CA GLY A 658 15.77 33.06 -27.13
C GLY A 658 16.22 33.00 -28.60
N PHE A 659 16.04 34.08 -29.36
CA PHE A 659 16.39 34.17 -30.77
C PHE A 659 17.28 35.39 -31.08
N GLU A 660 18.09 35.29 -32.13
CA GLU A 660 18.90 36.37 -32.71
C GLU A 660 19.14 36.12 -34.21
N ASN A 661 18.98 37.15 -35.03
CA ASN A 661 19.27 37.10 -36.48
C ASN A 661 18.63 35.88 -37.16
N LEU A 662 17.32 35.72 -37.00
CA LEU A 662 16.58 34.55 -37.53
C LEU A 662 16.73 34.44 -39.06
N PRO A 663 16.88 33.23 -39.60
CA PRO A 663 16.97 33.04 -41.03
C PRO A 663 15.61 33.30 -41.69
N MET A 664 15.63 33.92 -42.89
CA MET A 664 14.40 34.23 -43.62
C MET A 664 13.57 32.98 -43.95
N THR A 665 14.20 31.81 -44.08
CA THR A 665 13.51 30.53 -44.26
C THR A 665 12.58 30.18 -43.10
N PHE A 666 12.96 30.50 -41.86
CA PHE A 666 12.13 30.31 -40.68
C PHE A 666 11.04 31.38 -40.58
N ILE A 667 11.40 32.65 -40.83
CA ILE A 667 10.45 33.77 -40.83
C ILE A 667 9.32 33.49 -41.84
N GLN A 668 9.67 32.98 -43.02
CA GLN A 668 8.72 32.63 -44.07
C GLN A 668 7.67 31.60 -43.61
N LYS A 669 8.02 30.65 -42.73
CA LYS A 669 7.06 29.69 -42.16
C LYS A 669 5.99 30.37 -41.32
N VAL A 670 6.38 31.34 -40.48
CA VAL A 670 5.42 32.16 -39.71
C VAL A 670 4.56 33.01 -40.63
N LEU A 671 5.15 33.59 -41.69
CA LEU A 671 4.40 34.37 -42.67
C LEU A 671 3.36 33.53 -43.43
N GLU A 672 3.66 32.27 -43.75
CA GLU A 672 2.70 31.34 -44.39
C GLU A 672 1.45 31.13 -43.53
N ASP A 673 1.62 31.07 -42.21
CA ASP A 673 0.51 30.89 -41.25
C ASP A 673 -0.28 32.18 -40.98
N MET A 674 0.24 33.35 -41.40
CA MET A 674 -0.50 34.62 -41.42
C MET A 674 -1.46 34.75 -42.62
N VAL A 675 -1.41 33.84 -43.60
CA VAL A 675 -2.29 33.89 -44.78
C VAL A 675 -3.73 33.56 -44.37
N TRP A 676 -4.68 34.40 -44.80
CA TRP A 676 -6.10 34.17 -44.51
C TRP A 676 -6.55 32.81 -45.06
N CYS A 677 -7.21 32.04 -44.20
CA CYS A 677 -7.80 30.76 -44.56
C CYS A 677 -9.23 30.66 -44.01
N ALA A 678 -10.13 30.06 -44.79
CA ALA A 678 -11.50 29.82 -44.34
C ALA A 678 -11.54 28.79 -43.19
N GLY A 679 -12.27 29.13 -42.11
CA GLY A 679 -12.55 28.23 -40.98
C GLY A 679 -12.31 28.90 -39.62
N LYS A 680 -13.27 28.81 -38.69
CA LYS A 680 -13.16 29.44 -37.35
C LYS A 680 -12.01 28.87 -36.51
N ASN A 681 -11.70 27.59 -36.69
CA ASN A 681 -10.58 26.91 -36.02
C ASN A 681 -9.21 27.38 -36.51
N LYS A 682 -9.14 28.12 -37.61
CA LYS A 682 -7.89 28.67 -38.18
C LYS A 682 -7.55 30.07 -37.67
N ILE A 683 -8.53 30.76 -37.09
CA ILE A 683 -8.35 32.10 -36.52
C ILE A 683 -7.25 32.12 -35.44
N PRO A 684 -7.21 31.18 -34.46
CA PRO A 684 -6.24 31.24 -33.38
C PRO A 684 -4.78 31.10 -33.84
N TYR A 685 -4.48 30.25 -34.84
CA TYR A 685 -3.09 30.14 -35.29
C TYR A 685 -2.69 31.35 -36.13
N ARG A 686 -3.59 31.94 -36.94
CA ARG A 686 -3.32 33.18 -37.66
C ARG A 686 -3.05 34.35 -36.70
N GLU A 687 -3.87 34.47 -35.66
CA GLU A 687 -3.67 35.42 -34.57
C GLU A 687 -2.30 35.22 -33.92
N ASN A 688 -1.98 33.99 -33.52
CA ASN A 688 -0.72 33.69 -32.85
C ASN A 688 0.49 33.87 -33.76
N ALA A 689 0.42 33.53 -35.05
CA ALA A 689 1.48 33.78 -36.03
C ALA A 689 1.75 35.28 -36.19
N THR A 690 0.69 36.08 -36.18
CA THR A 690 0.80 37.55 -36.22
C THR A 690 1.49 38.09 -34.95
N TYR A 691 1.15 37.55 -33.78
CA TYR A 691 1.85 37.87 -32.53
C TYR A 691 3.29 37.35 -32.48
N ALA A 692 3.57 36.18 -33.06
CA ALA A 692 4.92 35.63 -33.18
C ALA A 692 5.80 36.57 -34.01
N LEU A 693 5.32 37.03 -35.17
CA LEU A 693 6.01 38.04 -35.97
C LEU A 693 6.23 39.34 -35.19
N ALA A 694 5.21 39.85 -34.51
CA ALA A 694 5.32 41.05 -33.67
C ALA A 694 6.40 40.88 -32.59
N SER A 695 6.43 39.73 -31.93
CA SER A 695 7.39 39.41 -30.86
C SER A 695 8.82 39.30 -31.41
N MET A 696 9.00 38.67 -32.57
CA MET A 696 10.29 38.56 -33.26
C MET A 696 10.83 39.93 -33.71
N ILE A 697 9.95 40.85 -34.12
CA ILE A 697 10.32 42.25 -34.40
C ILE A 697 10.63 42.96 -33.08
N ARG A 698 9.77 42.90 -32.06
CA ARG A 698 10.02 43.57 -30.78
C ARG A 698 11.35 43.17 -30.13
N SER A 699 11.66 41.87 -30.13
CA SER A 699 12.85 41.32 -29.47
C SER A 699 14.14 41.47 -30.27
N LYS A 700 14.08 42.01 -31.50
CA LYS A 700 15.20 42.07 -32.45
C LYS A 700 15.72 40.71 -32.93
N ALA A 701 14.93 39.65 -32.75
CA ALA A 701 15.19 38.36 -33.41
C ALA A 701 15.19 38.52 -34.94
N ILE A 702 14.29 39.36 -35.46
CA ILE A 702 14.39 39.96 -36.79
C ILE A 702 15.16 41.28 -36.62
N ASN A 703 16.41 41.33 -37.05
CA ASN A 703 17.23 42.53 -36.90
C ASN A 703 16.80 43.64 -37.89
N ASP A 704 17.35 44.85 -37.73
CA ASP A 704 17.00 46.00 -38.60
C ASP A 704 17.32 45.74 -40.07
N GLU A 705 18.38 44.96 -40.36
CA GLU A 705 18.82 44.64 -41.73
C GLU A 705 17.80 43.73 -42.42
N ILE A 706 17.42 42.61 -41.79
CA ILE A 706 16.41 41.66 -42.30
C ILE A 706 15.07 42.38 -42.49
N LEU A 707 14.65 43.19 -41.51
CA LEU A 707 13.40 43.95 -41.58
C LEU A 707 13.38 44.90 -42.78
N THR A 708 14.54 45.46 -43.13
CA THR A 708 14.70 46.39 -44.25
C THR A 708 14.77 45.66 -45.59
N GLU A 709 15.56 44.59 -45.68
CA GLU A 709 15.77 43.83 -46.92
C GLU A 709 14.51 43.08 -47.35
N HIS A 710 13.73 42.57 -46.40
CA HIS A 710 12.54 41.75 -46.65
C HIS A 710 11.21 42.49 -46.39
N ILE A 711 11.21 43.83 -46.45
CA ILE A 711 9.99 44.63 -46.27
C ILE A 711 8.87 44.22 -47.23
N SER A 712 9.22 43.83 -48.46
CA SER A 712 8.27 43.41 -49.49
C SER A 712 7.58 42.06 -49.20
N GLU A 713 8.12 41.28 -48.28
CA GLU A 713 7.58 39.98 -47.86
C GLU A 713 6.82 40.12 -46.54
N ILE A 714 7.38 40.85 -45.57
CA ILE A 714 6.84 41.01 -44.22
C ILE A 714 5.61 41.94 -44.20
N LEU A 715 5.72 43.14 -44.78
CA LEU A 715 4.69 44.17 -44.67
C LEU A 715 3.33 43.73 -45.26
N PRO A 716 3.24 43.08 -46.45
CA PRO A 716 1.96 42.62 -46.97
C PRO A 716 1.21 41.68 -46.03
N MET A 717 1.93 40.82 -45.28
CA MET A 717 1.31 39.89 -44.34
C MET A 717 0.76 40.61 -43.11
N ILE A 718 1.47 41.61 -42.60
CA ILE A 718 1.00 42.47 -41.51
C ILE A 718 -0.29 43.19 -41.94
N LEU A 719 -0.28 43.82 -43.13
CA LEU A 719 -1.44 44.53 -43.67
C LEU A 719 -2.61 43.59 -43.92
N SER A 720 -2.36 42.37 -44.42
CA SER A 720 -3.41 41.35 -44.60
C SER A 720 -4.06 40.91 -43.29
N SER A 721 -3.32 40.94 -42.18
CA SER A 721 -3.86 40.62 -40.85
C SER A 721 -4.64 41.80 -40.25
N LEU A 722 -4.16 43.02 -40.50
CA LEU A 722 -4.88 44.25 -40.16
C LEU A 722 -6.20 44.37 -40.94
N ASP A 723 -6.26 43.84 -42.16
CA ASP A 723 -7.46 43.86 -43.01
C ASP A 723 -8.41 42.65 -42.85
N ASP A 724 -8.25 41.85 -41.79
CA ASP A 724 -9.11 40.68 -41.58
C ASP A 724 -10.58 41.07 -41.32
N SER A 725 -11.45 40.91 -42.32
CA SER A 725 -12.86 41.25 -42.22
C SER A 725 -13.70 40.29 -41.36
N TRP A 726 -13.13 39.17 -40.91
CA TRP A 726 -13.83 38.09 -40.21
C TRP A 726 -13.46 37.98 -38.72
N ALA A 727 -12.23 38.33 -38.34
CA ALA A 727 -11.71 38.10 -37.00
C ALA A 727 -11.12 39.36 -36.35
N ASP A 728 -11.86 39.93 -35.41
CA ASP A 728 -11.45 41.10 -34.63
C ASP A 728 -10.12 40.88 -33.89
N VAL A 729 -9.89 39.67 -33.38
CA VAL A 729 -8.64 39.29 -32.69
C VAL A 729 -7.41 39.32 -33.60
N VAL A 730 -7.57 38.93 -34.87
CA VAL A 730 -6.48 38.97 -35.87
C VAL A 730 -6.17 40.43 -36.24
N ARG A 731 -7.18 41.30 -36.38
CA ARG A 731 -6.96 42.74 -36.62
C ARG A 731 -6.24 43.41 -35.44
N ILE A 732 -6.57 43.03 -34.21
CA ILE A 732 -5.85 43.49 -33.02
C ILE A 732 -4.39 43.02 -33.06
N ALA A 733 -4.13 41.75 -33.37
CA ALA A 733 -2.77 41.23 -33.52
C ALA A 733 -2.01 41.94 -34.65
N GLY A 734 -2.66 42.18 -35.79
CA GLY A 734 -2.10 42.92 -36.91
C GLY A 734 -1.75 44.36 -36.56
N SER A 735 -2.58 45.02 -35.74
CA SER A 735 -2.29 46.36 -35.21
C SER A 735 -1.05 46.36 -34.32
N VAL A 736 -0.92 45.38 -33.42
CA VAL A 736 0.29 45.23 -32.58
C VAL A 736 1.53 44.97 -33.43
N CYS A 737 1.43 44.07 -34.41
CA CYS A 737 2.54 43.75 -35.29
C CYS A 737 2.97 44.95 -36.15
N LEU A 738 2.02 45.74 -36.65
CA LEU A 738 2.31 46.94 -37.44
C LEU A 738 2.95 48.05 -36.58
N ASP A 739 2.53 48.19 -35.33
CA ASP A 739 3.14 49.12 -34.39
C ASP A 739 4.63 48.79 -34.16
N GLU A 740 4.94 47.53 -33.84
CA GLU A 740 6.33 47.05 -33.68
C GLU A 740 7.14 47.23 -34.97
N PHE A 741 6.53 46.94 -36.13
CA PHE A 741 7.14 47.13 -37.44
C PHE A 741 7.48 48.61 -37.70
N VAL A 742 6.50 49.51 -37.53
CA VAL A 742 6.68 50.95 -37.75
C VAL A 742 7.68 51.51 -36.76
N GLN A 743 7.70 51.10 -35.50
CA GLN A 743 8.68 51.62 -34.54
C GLN A 743 10.12 51.32 -34.95
N ARG A 744 10.37 50.16 -35.55
CA ARG A 744 11.73 49.70 -35.89
C ARG A 744 12.16 49.93 -37.34
N SER A 745 11.23 49.90 -38.28
CA SER A 745 11.56 50.04 -39.70
C SER A 745 12.10 51.44 -40.00
N LYS A 746 13.12 51.50 -40.86
CA LYS A 746 13.76 52.74 -41.33
C LYS A 746 13.40 53.10 -42.78
N ASN A 747 12.98 52.10 -43.55
CA ASN A 747 12.65 52.25 -44.97
C ASN A 747 11.14 52.09 -45.24
N ASP A 748 10.31 52.07 -44.20
CA ASP A 748 8.84 52.05 -44.29
C ASP A 748 8.26 53.31 -44.95
N ILE A 749 9.02 54.39 -45.06
CA ILE A 749 8.60 55.64 -45.72
C ILE A 749 8.27 55.40 -47.20
N SER A 750 8.99 54.51 -47.90
CA SER A 750 8.69 54.20 -49.31
C SER A 750 7.36 53.45 -49.51
N GLU A 751 6.80 52.92 -48.43
CA GLU A 751 5.56 52.14 -48.42
C GLU A 751 4.34 52.98 -47.98
N PHE A 752 4.46 54.32 -47.97
CA PHE A 752 3.39 55.24 -47.57
C PHE A 752 2.06 54.95 -48.26
N GLU A 753 2.08 54.73 -49.57
CA GLU A 753 0.91 54.43 -50.40
C GLU A 753 0.20 53.12 -50.03
N LYS A 754 0.83 52.27 -49.20
CA LYS A 754 0.22 51.03 -48.68
C LYS A 754 -0.17 51.17 -47.21
N ILE A 755 0.72 51.72 -46.38
CA ILE A 755 0.53 51.80 -44.92
C ILE A 755 -0.54 52.83 -44.55
N TYR A 756 -0.51 54.03 -45.14
CA TYR A 756 -1.46 55.08 -44.79
C TYR A 756 -2.92 54.70 -45.10
N PRO A 757 -3.28 54.22 -46.31
CA PRO A 757 -4.65 53.83 -46.59
C PRO A 757 -5.17 52.73 -45.66
N ALA A 758 -4.34 51.71 -45.38
CA ALA A 758 -4.72 50.61 -44.48
C ALA A 758 -5.01 51.11 -43.05
N LEU A 759 -4.16 51.98 -42.49
CA LEU A 759 -4.39 52.55 -41.17
C LEU A 759 -5.57 53.51 -41.13
N LYS A 760 -5.75 54.33 -42.17
CA LYS A 760 -6.88 55.24 -42.29
C LYS A 760 -8.20 54.49 -42.21
N GLU A 761 -8.35 53.39 -42.96
CA GLU A 761 -9.57 52.58 -42.90
C GLU A 761 -9.83 52.01 -41.50
N ARG A 762 -8.76 51.74 -40.72
CA ARG A 762 -8.90 51.23 -39.35
C ARG A 762 -9.26 52.29 -38.31
N LEU A 763 -9.18 53.58 -38.63
CA LEU A 763 -9.69 54.63 -37.74
C LEU A 763 -11.22 54.57 -37.56
N ASP A 764 -11.92 53.96 -38.52
CA ASP A 764 -13.39 53.75 -38.52
C ASP A 764 -13.79 52.28 -38.25
N ASP A 765 -12.88 51.47 -37.70
CA ASP A 765 -13.16 50.06 -37.39
C ASP A 765 -14.24 49.92 -36.29
N HIS A 766 -15.06 48.86 -36.28
CA HIS A 766 -16.02 48.66 -35.19
C HIS A 766 -15.35 48.27 -33.87
N VAL A 767 -14.09 47.81 -33.91
CA VAL A 767 -13.31 47.43 -32.73
C VAL A 767 -12.54 48.63 -32.20
N LEU A 768 -12.94 49.12 -31.03
CA LEU A 768 -12.30 50.26 -30.36
C LEU A 768 -10.76 50.14 -30.27
N LYS A 769 -10.24 48.96 -29.90
CA LYS A 769 -8.80 48.74 -29.75
C LYS A 769 -8.05 48.92 -31.08
N VAL A 770 -8.62 48.47 -32.20
CA VAL A 770 -8.02 48.63 -33.53
C VAL A 770 -7.97 50.10 -33.92
N ARG A 771 -9.04 50.86 -33.65
CA ARG A 771 -9.08 52.31 -33.90
C ARG A 771 -8.03 53.08 -33.09
N ILE A 772 -7.89 52.76 -31.80
CA ILE A 772 -6.90 53.39 -30.92
C ILE A 772 -5.49 53.09 -31.45
N SER A 773 -5.21 51.83 -31.77
CA SER A 773 -3.92 51.43 -32.34
C SER A 773 -3.66 52.11 -33.68
N ALA A 774 -4.65 52.28 -34.55
CA ALA A 774 -4.46 52.95 -35.84
C ALA A 774 -4.06 54.43 -35.66
N ALA A 775 -4.74 55.16 -34.79
CA ALA A 775 -4.38 56.54 -34.46
C ALA A 775 -2.97 56.63 -33.84
N HIS A 776 -2.63 55.70 -32.95
CA HIS A 776 -1.31 55.62 -32.34
C HIS A 776 -0.21 55.34 -33.37
N ILE A 777 -0.38 54.35 -34.23
CA ILE A 777 0.61 53.99 -35.26
C ILE A 777 0.80 55.15 -36.24
N LEU A 778 -0.27 55.83 -36.66
CA LEU A 778 -0.18 57.03 -37.49
C LEU A 778 0.61 58.15 -36.78
N SER A 779 0.47 58.27 -35.46
CA SER A 779 1.21 59.28 -34.68
C SER A 779 2.72 59.01 -34.68
N ILE A 780 3.15 57.76 -34.87
CA ILE A 780 4.56 57.38 -34.97
C ILE A 780 5.04 57.43 -36.43
N TYR A 781 4.22 56.90 -37.36
CA TYR A 781 4.57 56.70 -38.75
C TYR A 781 4.64 58.01 -39.54
N LEU A 782 3.59 58.85 -39.45
CA LEU A 782 3.48 60.03 -40.31
C LEU A 782 4.62 61.03 -40.11
N PRO A 783 5.10 61.34 -38.90
CA PRO A 783 6.28 62.19 -38.73
C PRO A 783 7.53 61.68 -39.47
N LYS A 784 7.68 60.36 -39.68
CA LYS A 784 8.78 59.82 -40.48
C LYS A 784 8.65 60.20 -41.96
N CYS A 785 7.42 60.24 -42.46
CA CYS A 785 7.07 60.61 -43.83
C CYS A 785 7.08 62.13 -44.09
N HIS A 786 7.81 62.92 -43.28
CA HIS A 786 7.79 64.38 -43.37
C HIS A 786 8.17 64.93 -44.75
N GLU A 787 9.05 64.25 -45.48
CA GLU A 787 9.45 64.63 -46.84
C GLU A 787 8.37 64.37 -47.91
N ASN A 788 7.32 63.62 -47.58
CA ASN A 788 6.22 63.35 -48.51
C ASN A 788 5.20 64.50 -48.49
N GLU A 789 5.18 65.28 -49.58
CA GLU A 789 4.30 66.44 -49.76
C GLU A 789 2.80 66.11 -49.76
N SER A 790 2.42 64.85 -49.96
CA SER A 790 1.00 64.44 -49.93
C SER A 790 0.43 64.33 -48.51
N VAL A 791 1.26 64.21 -47.47
CA VAL A 791 0.79 64.01 -46.08
C VAL A 791 -0.07 65.19 -45.60
N PRO A 792 0.32 66.47 -45.77
CA PRO A 792 -0.50 67.60 -45.35
C PRO A 792 -1.87 67.70 -46.03
N GLU A 793 -2.04 67.11 -47.20
CA GLU A 793 -3.34 67.07 -47.91
C GLU A 793 -4.35 66.17 -47.19
N LYS A 794 -3.89 65.35 -46.24
CA LYS A 794 -4.67 64.32 -45.55
C LYS A 794 -5.22 64.72 -44.18
N TRP A 795 -4.91 65.92 -43.67
CA TRP A 795 -5.34 66.36 -42.32
C TRP A 795 -6.85 66.22 -42.08
N ASN A 796 -7.67 66.63 -43.05
CA ASN A 796 -9.13 66.53 -42.94
C ASN A 796 -9.63 65.08 -42.84
N GLU A 797 -8.91 64.12 -43.44
CA GLU A 797 -9.25 62.70 -43.36
C GLU A 797 -8.96 62.10 -41.97
N MET A 798 -8.02 62.68 -41.22
CA MET A 798 -7.59 62.19 -39.91
C MET A 798 -8.21 62.94 -38.73
N PHE A 799 -8.36 64.27 -38.83
CA PHE A 799 -8.82 65.08 -37.71
C PHE A 799 -10.33 64.96 -37.46
N ILE A 800 -11.07 64.34 -38.40
CA ILE A 800 -12.48 63.99 -38.19
C ILE A 800 -12.69 63.10 -36.96
N PHE A 801 -11.72 62.25 -36.61
CA PHE A 801 -11.81 61.33 -35.46
C PHE A 801 -11.58 62.02 -34.10
N ILE A 802 -11.27 63.33 -34.07
CA ILE A 802 -11.34 64.11 -32.82
C ILE A 802 -12.79 64.31 -32.38
N ASP A 803 -13.74 64.21 -33.31
CA ASP A 803 -15.17 64.30 -33.04
C ASP A 803 -15.83 62.95 -32.74
N ASP A 804 -15.04 61.92 -32.45
CA ASP A 804 -15.56 60.58 -32.19
C ASP A 804 -16.36 60.49 -30.88
N ASP A 805 -17.36 59.62 -30.83
CA ASP A 805 -18.18 59.34 -29.64
C ASP A 805 -17.34 58.80 -28.45
N SER A 806 -16.29 58.03 -28.72
CA SER A 806 -15.40 57.45 -27.70
C SER A 806 -14.35 58.46 -27.22
N SER A 807 -14.31 58.69 -25.90
CA SER A 807 -13.28 59.53 -25.28
C SER A 807 -11.86 59.03 -25.50
N GLU A 808 -11.64 57.71 -25.52
CA GLU A 808 -10.33 57.12 -25.76
C GLU A 808 -9.81 57.45 -27.17
N ILE A 809 -10.71 57.46 -28.16
CA ILE A 809 -10.35 57.76 -29.55
C ILE A 809 -10.12 59.24 -29.75
N ARG A 810 -10.95 60.10 -29.14
CA ARG A 810 -10.67 61.54 -29.10
C ARG A 810 -9.29 61.83 -28.55
N GLN A 811 -8.88 61.14 -27.48
CA GLN A 811 -7.55 61.29 -26.90
C GLN A 811 -6.45 60.75 -27.82
N ALA A 812 -6.61 59.58 -28.43
CA ALA A 812 -5.64 59.03 -29.38
C ALA A 812 -5.47 59.92 -30.62
N ALA A 813 -6.56 60.49 -31.13
CA ALA A 813 -6.55 61.46 -32.23
C ALA A 813 -5.89 62.80 -31.81
N ALA A 814 -6.08 63.24 -30.56
CA ALA A 814 -5.36 64.39 -30.01
C ALA A 814 -3.85 64.15 -29.95
N ASP A 815 -3.42 62.95 -29.55
CA ASP A 815 -2.00 62.57 -29.51
C ASP A 815 -1.40 62.49 -30.93
N LEU A 816 -2.19 62.01 -31.90
CA LEU A 816 -1.84 62.10 -33.33
C LEU A 816 -1.61 63.55 -33.77
N VAL A 817 -2.53 64.48 -33.45
CA VAL A 817 -2.35 65.92 -33.76
C VAL A 817 -1.09 66.50 -33.12
N ARG A 818 -0.83 66.18 -31.84
CA ARG A 818 0.38 66.62 -31.14
C ARG A 818 1.64 66.12 -31.85
N SER A 819 1.65 64.85 -32.24
CA SER A 819 2.79 64.25 -32.93
C SER A 819 3.03 64.91 -34.30
N LEU A 820 1.98 65.13 -35.08
CA LEU A 820 2.08 65.81 -36.38
C LEU A 820 2.55 67.27 -36.25
N ALA A 821 2.07 68.00 -35.24
CA ALA A 821 2.48 69.37 -34.96
C ALA A 821 3.94 69.48 -34.46
N SER A 822 4.52 68.38 -33.97
CA SER A 822 5.94 68.33 -33.59
C SER A 822 6.88 68.45 -34.79
N VAL A 823 6.39 68.15 -36.01
CA VAL A 823 7.13 68.33 -37.26
C VAL A 823 7.07 69.82 -37.67
N PRO A 824 8.21 70.55 -37.67
CA PRO A 824 8.19 72.01 -37.79
C PRO A 824 7.49 72.54 -39.04
N GLN A 825 7.66 71.87 -40.19
CA GLN A 825 7.07 72.28 -41.47
C GLN A 825 5.56 72.05 -41.56
N TRP A 826 5.01 71.23 -40.66
CA TRP A 826 3.57 70.92 -40.63
C TRP A 826 2.82 71.73 -39.58
N LYS A 827 3.51 72.25 -38.56
CA LYS A 827 2.92 72.93 -37.39
C LYS A 827 1.83 73.95 -37.76
N GLU A 828 2.11 74.89 -38.66
CA GLU A 828 1.13 75.90 -39.07
C GLU A 828 -0.07 75.29 -39.82
N SER A 829 0.18 74.31 -40.69
CA SER A 829 -0.88 73.64 -41.45
C SER A 829 -1.80 72.80 -40.56
N VAL A 830 -1.24 72.14 -39.53
CA VAL A 830 -1.98 71.37 -38.53
C VAL A 830 -2.82 72.30 -37.67
N LEU A 831 -2.23 73.40 -37.15
CA LEU A 831 -2.94 74.41 -36.36
C LEU A 831 -4.10 75.05 -37.13
N ARG A 832 -3.92 75.32 -38.42
CA ARG A 832 -5.00 75.83 -39.28
C ARG A 832 -6.13 74.82 -39.40
N ASN A 833 -5.84 73.58 -39.77
CA ASN A 833 -6.86 72.56 -39.99
C ASN A 833 -7.62 72.21 -38.70
N ILE A 834 -6.94 72.13 -37.55
CA ILE A 834 -7.62 71.84 -36.28
C ILE A 834 -8.50 73.01 -35.79
N SER A 835 -8.13 74.26 -36.11
CA SER A 835 -8.93 75.45 -35.79
C SER A 835 -10.16 75.58 -36.69
N GLU A 836 -10.08 75.07 -37.92
CA GLU A 836 -11.17 75.06 -38.91
C GLU A 836 -12.06 73.81 -38.80
N GLN A 837 -11.67 72.82 -38.00
CA GLN A 837 -12.39 71.57 -37.79
C GLN A 837 -13.76 71.82 -37.16
N LYS A 838 -14.80 71.25 -37.77
CA LYS A 838 -16.18 71.35 -37.27
C LYS A 838 -16.55 70.07 -36.54
N ASN A 839 -16.82 70.18 -35.24
CA ASN A 839 -17.17 69.06 -34.38
C ASN A 839 -18.63 69.15 -33.92
N PHE A 840 -19.33 68.03 -33.92
CA PHE A 840 -20.68 67.84 -33.39
C PHE A 840 -20.68 67.72 -31.86
N HIS A 841 -19.65 67.11 -31.26
CA HIS A 841 -19.55 66.90 -29.83
C HIS A 841 -18.94 68.12 -29.10
N PRO A 842 -19.58 68.64 -28.03
CA PRO A 842 -19.05 69.76 -27.25
C PRO A 842 -17.65 69.47 -26.68
N GLU A 843 -17.41 68.26 -26.20
CA GLU A 843 -16.14 67.82 -25.62
C GLU A 843 -15.00 67.87 -26.65
N SER A 844 -15.30 67.60 -27.92
CA SER A 844 -14.35 67.67 -29.03
C SER A 844 -13.98 69.11 -29.37
N ASN A 845 -14.93 70.05 -29.27
CA ASN A 845 -14.65 71.48 -29.43
C ASN A 845 -13.73 72.00 -28.31
N GLU A 846 -13.97 71.59 -27.06
CA GLU A 846 -13.08 71.92 -25.93
C GLU A 846 -11.67 71.32 -26.13
N LEU A 847 -11.59 70.08 -26.62
CA LEU A 847 -10.33 69.42 -26.92
C LEU A 847 -9.55 70.10 -28.04
N CYS A 848 -10.21 70.51 -29.14
CA CYS A 848 -9.57 71.29 -30.21
C CYS A 848 -9.02 72.64 -29.70
N GLN A 849 -9.80 73.39 -28.91
CA GLN A 849 -9.36 74.66 -28.33
C GLN A 849 -8.15 74.48 -27.41
N LYS A 850 -8.18 73.41 -26.61
CA LYS A 850 -7.06 73.03 -25.74
C LYS A 850 -5.82 72.68 -26.57
N LEU A 851 -5.95 71.86 -27.61
CA LEU A 851 -4.84 71.51 -28.51
C LEU A 851 -4.24 72.74 -29.22
N VAL A 852 -5.07 73.65 -29.73
CA VAL A 852 -4.60 74.91 -30.35
C VAL A 852 -3.82 75.74 -29.34
N SER A 853 -4.33 75.86 -28.11
CA SER A 853 -3.67 76.62 -27.05
C SER A 853 -2.36 75.97 -26.57
N GLU A 854 -2.31 74.63 -26.55
CA GLU A 854 -1.13 73.85 -26.19
C GLU A 854 -0.02 73.93 -27.25
N LEU A 855 -0.40 73.99 -28.54
CA LEU A 855 0.52 73.86 -29.67
C LEU A 855 0.95 75.20 -30.28
N GLN A 856 0.28 76.32 -29.98
CA GLN A 856 0.75 77.67 -30.35
C GLN A 856 2.09 77.97 -29.68
#